data_AF-A0A286EAD4-F1
#
_entry.id   AF-A0A286EAD4-F1
#
_cell.length_a   1.000
_cell.length_b   1.000
_cell.length_c   1.000
_cell.angle_alpha   90.00
_cell.angle_beta   90.00
_cell.angle_gamma   90.00
#
_symmetry.space_group_name_H-M   'P 1'
#
loop_
_entity.id
_entity.type
_entity.pdbx_description
1 polymer ?
#
loop_
_entity_poly.entity_id
_entity_poly.type
_entity_poly.pdbx_seq_one_letter_code
_entity_poly.pdbx_strand_id
1 'polypeptide(L)'
;GERQDVTIAAVNAQRSVVISGVEEAVVEIAGQVEGKSTRLRVSHAFHSPLMDPMLGEFQAVAAKISFGVPGIALVSTVTGELVGPEEMTEAGYWAGQVRGTVRFADSVATLRAQGVTTLVEVGPKPALTPLIGDAVPTQRKDDAETANLLRALGTLHTQGHDITWETTFTHLAPQTVDLPTYAFQHKRYWIDAVPSSGDPTGLGQRPADHPLLGAALALPGMDGVVLTGRLAADSQSWLPDHRILGATILPGTALLDMAVHAGEQVGYPVVDELTLEAPLPVPDEEVLDLQVIVGAANESGHRSVEIHSRLASLGAAAGAGPREGWTRHAVGLVAQADASSADEIPAVDTEVWPPEGATPLATDSMYEGLAALGYDYGPQFRGVRAVWQHGDDIYGEIALPDEAVGAESFGVHPALLDAALHLIDFMPGSGKAEGEEEETRIPFAWSGVDFHTPGARLLRVRMSAAGAGGVSLAIVDGAGTPVASIASLALRPVTPQQLGAGPQSLYRMEWTAVPADSPASAEAVEPVELSEVLGAPETAAVPALVVLRPDTETSSDVDVPTRVGRAAVSVLDALRTWLAEERFHSSRLVVVTHGAVRTGSDDGAPDLAQAPVWGLVRAAQAENPGRFTVIDVDGSAGSDRALAAAAATEEPELALRGGRILAPRLARAGAAGGVPEWDPSGTVLVTGGTGGLGALVARHLVTAHGVRHLVLTSRRGNEAPGAAELTAELTELGAHVTVAACDVADRDAVAAVLDAIPDTHPLTGVVHSAGVMDNGILADQNPERVERVLRPKVDGAWHLHELTRDLDLTAFVLFSSVGGLILAAGQANYAAANVFLDALAHHRHTQGLPATSMAWGLWEGTAGADEDTRAIDAGRIGKLGVRELSAEKGLGLFDAALASGEAMPVPVSLDLAALRSRPDALPAVLRELGGVPARPKADAPAPAAGTAAAEEDTRPLAERLAELPWADAGQFLVELVRTHVAAVLGHDGPQAVVPERGFLELGLDSLAALELRNRLSGATGERLPATLIYDYPSTVAVADFLRTEILGEEPAAGAVTAMEEELARLESVMLDARPDDAEAARIESRLRALVGKWSETHRGVDSSEADALAAATADELFDMLDDELKDR
;
A
#
# COMPACT_ATOMS: atom_id res chain seq x y z
N GLY A 1 22.25 7.60 -76.98
CA GLY A 1 22.06 6.17 -77.31
C GLY A 1 22.54 5.80 -78.71
N GLU A 2 23.36 6.62 -79.39
CA GLU A 2 23.82 6.31 -80.76
C GLU A 2 25.27 5.80 -80.81
N ARG A 3 25.96 5.77 -79.67
CA ARG A 3 27.35 5.30 -79.54
C ARG A 3 27.41 3.96 -78.81
N GLN A 4 28.15 3.01 -79.37
CA GLN A 4 28.33 1.66 -78.82
C GLN A 4 29.60 1.50 -77.98
N ASP A 5 30.41 2.54 -77.85
CA ASP A 5 31.73 2.55 -77.20
C ASP A 5 31.75 3.23 -75.82
N VAL A 6 30.63 3.82 -75.38
CA VAL A 6 30.42 4.43 -74.05
C VAL A 6 29.06 4.05 -73.47
N THR A 7 28.99 3.83 -72.16
CA THR A 7 27.75 3.55 -71.43
C THR A 7 27.71 4.36 -70.13
N ILE A 8 26.52 4.59 -69.59
CA ILE A 8 26.37 5.05 -68.20
C ILE A 8 26.75 3.88 -67.30
N ALA A 9 27.89 4.00 -66.63
CA ALA A 9 28.42 2.99 -65.73
C ALA A 9 27.60 2.94 -64.43
N ALA A 10 27.25 4.10 -63.89
CA ALA A 10 26.52 4.22 -62.63
C ALA A 10 25.62 5.46 -62.60
N VAL A 11 24.46 5.34 -61.99
CA VAL A 11 23.56 6.42 -61.60
C VAL A 11 23.59 6.49 -60.08
N ASN A 12 24.44 7.36 -59.54
CA ASN A 12 24.76 7.45 -58.12
C ASN A 12 23.78 8.35 -57.36
N ALA A 13 23.28 9.41 -57.99
CA ALA A 13 22.25 10.29 -57.48
C ALA A 13 21.58 11.04 -58.64
N GLN A 14 20.48 11.76 -58.39
CA GLN A 14 19.77 12.54 -59.41
C GLN A 14 20.67 13.49 -60.22
N ARG A 15 21.77 13.98 -59.60
CA ARG A 15 22.75 14.89 -60.22
C ARG A 15 24.18 14.31 -60.25
N SER A 16 24.34 13.00 -60.11
CA SER A 16 25.65 12.33 -60.10
C SER A 16 25.61 11.03 -60.88
N VAL A 17 26.28 11.00 -62.03
CA VAL A 17 26.39 9.85 -62.92
C VAL A 17 27.85 9.58 -63.27
N VAL A 18 28.17 8.32 -63.56
CA VAL A 18 29.47 7.88 -64.06
C VAL A 18 29.28 7.33 -65.46
N ILE A 19 30.09 7.78 -66.41
CA ILE A 19 30.18 7.22 -67.76
C ILE A 19 31.49 6.44 -67.90
N SER A 20 31.46 5.30 -68.58
CA SER A 20 32.65 4.47 -68.84
C SER A 20 32.61 3.88 -70.24
N GLY A 21 33.79 3.62 -70.80
CA GLY A 21 33.95 3.16 -72.17
C GLY A 21 35.33 3.49 -72.72
N VAL A 22 35.43 3.58 -74.05
CA VAL A 22 36.65 4.01 -74.75
C VAL A 22 37.00 5.44 -74.35
N GLU A 23 38.26 5.68 -74.01
CA GLU A 23 38.73 6.94 -73.40
C GLU A 23 38.37 8.18 -74.22
N GLU A 24 38.61 8.15 -75.53
CA GLU A 24 38.34 9.28 -76.43
C GLU A 24 36.86 9.67 -76.41
N ALA A 25 35.97 8.68 -76.46
CA ALA A 25 34.53 8.91 -76.46
C ALA A 25 34.00 9.36 -75.08
N VAL A 26 34.58 8.88 -73.97
CA VAL A 26 34.24 9.36 -72.62
C VAL A 26 34.65 10.81 -72.43
N VAL A 27 35.86 11.19 -72.87
CA VAL A 27 36.37 12.58 -72.77
C VAL A 27 35.51 13.52 -73.61
N GLU A 28 35.12 13.12 -74.81
CA GLU A 28 34.25 13.92 -75.68
C GLU A 28 32.89 14.19 -75.03
N ILE A 29 32.21 13.15 -74.53
CA ILE A 29 30.90 13.29 -73.88
C ILE A 29 31.03 14.13 -72.60
N ALA A 30 32.07 13.91 -71.79
CA ALA A 30 32.30 14.71 -70.59
C ALA A 30 32.54 16.20 -70.89
N GLY A 31 33.10 16.53 -72.05
CA GLY A 31 33.29 17.92 -72.51
C GLY A 31 32.02 18.61 -72.99
N GLN A 32 30.96 17.85 -73.29
CA GLN A 32 29.67 18.37 -73.77
C GLN A 32 28.64 18.58 -72.64
N VAL A 33 28.93 18.11 -71.43
CA VAL A 33 28.01 18.19 -70.28
C VAL A 33 28.35 19.39 -69.40
N GLU A 34 27.36 20.25 -69.13
CA GLU A 34 27.51 21.37 -68.20
C GLU A 34 27.56 20.87 -66.74
N GLY A 35 28.71 20.99 -66.09
CA GLY A 35 28.90 20.59 -64.70
C GLY A 35 30.36 20.34 -64.31
N LYS A 36 30.59 19.94 -63.05
CA LYS A 36 31.91 19.49 -62.58
C LYS A 36 32.08 18.03 -62.99
N SER A 37 33.08 17.74 -63.83
CA SER A 37 33.50 16.38 -64.16
C SER A 37 34.86 16.07 -63.51
N THR A 38 35.08 14.81 -63.16
CA THR A 38 36.35 14.33 -62.61
C THR A 38 36.65 12.97 -63.18
N ARG A 39 37.85 12.79 -63.75
CA ARG A 39 38.29 11.51 -64.27
C ARG A 39 38.59 10.55 -63.11
N LEU A 40 37.93 9.40 -63.10
CA LEU A 40 38.18 8.35 -62.11
C LEU A 40 39.47 7.60 -62.44
N ARG A 41 40.32 7.38 -61.43
CA ARG A 41 41.54 6.55 -61.54
C ARG A 41 41.18 5.09 -61.27
N VAL A 42 40.72 4.39 -62.31
CA VAL A 42 40.37 2.97 -62.27
C VAL A 42 41.23 2.19 -63.25
N SER A 43 41.47 0.91 -62.96
CA SER A 43 42.30 0.04 -63.82
C SER A 43 41.58 -0.37 -65.12
N HIS A 44 40.25 -0.38 -65.11
CA HIS A 44 39.42 -0.80 -66.24
C HIS A 44 38.13 0.03 -66.31
N ALA A 45 37.54 0.11 -67.51
CA ALA A 45 36.22 0.71 -67.72
C ALA A 45 35.11 -0.30 -67.38
N PHE A 46 34.90 -0.57 -66.10
CA PHE A 46 33.81 -1.42 -65.62
C PHE A 46 32.44 -0.87 -66.06
N HIS A 47 31.42 -1.74 -66.15
CA HIS A 47 30.06 -1.38 -66.59
C HIS A 47 30.00 -0.79 -68.01
N SER A 48 30.91 -1.24 -68.88
CA SER A 48 31.02 -0.78 -70.28
C SER A 48 31.21 -1.96 -71.23
N PRO A 49 31.01 -1.75 -72.56
CA PRO A 49 31.27 -2.75 -73.59
C PRO A 49 32.70 -3.33 -73.56
N LEU A 50 33.66 -2.60 -72.98
CA LEU A 50 35.03 -3.10 -72.85
C LEU A 50 35.15 -4.31 -71.91
N MET A 51 34.12 -4.62 -71.13
CA MET A 51 34.06 -5.83 -70.29
C MET A 51 33.57 -7.06 -71.05
N ASP A 52 32.90 -6.91 -72.20
CA ASP A 52 32.29 -8.03 -72.94
C ASP A 52 33.26 -9.21 -73.19
N PRO A 53 34.56 -9.00 -73.50
CA PRO A 53 35.50 -10.10 -73.74
C PRO A 53 35.74 -11.02 -72.53
N MET A 54 35.62 -10.50 -71.30
CA MET A 54 35.92 -11.27 -70.09
C MET A 54 34.69 -11.92 -69.43
N LEU A 55 33.48 -11.53 -69.83
CA LEU A 55 32.25 -11.99 -69.15
C LEU A 55 32.06 -13.50 -69.24
N GLY A 56 32.37 -14.13 -70.38
CA GLY A 56 32.21 -15.56 -70.57
C GLY A 56 33.13 -16.40 -69.66
N GLU A 57 34.41 -16.00 -69.57
CA GLU A 57 35.36 -16.64 -68.67
C GLU A 57 35.01 -16.38 -67.20
N PHE A 58 34.61 -15.14 -66.86
CA PHE A 58 34.17 -14.79 -65.51
C PHE A 58 32.95 -15.60 -65.08
N GLN A 59 31.93 -15.73 -65.94
CA GLN A 59 30.75 -16.53 -65.66
C GLN A 59 31.11 -18.01 -65.45
N ALA A 60 32.01 -18.57 -66.26
CA ALA A 60 32.48 -19.95 -66.10
C ALA A 60 33.22 -20.19 -64.78
N VAL A 61 33.92 -19.16 -64.25
CA VAL A 61 34.53 -19.21 -62.92
C VAL A 61 33.47 -19.06 -61.83
N ALA A 62 32.56 -18.10 -61.95
CA ALA A 62 31.49 -17.87 -60.99
C ALA A 62 30.57 -19.10 -60.85
N ALA A 63 30.31 -19.83 -61.94
CA ALA A 63 29.51 -21.07 -61.93
C ALA A 63 30.14 -22.22 -61.13
N LYS A 64 31.40 -22.10 -60.68
CA LYS A 64 32.05 -23.07 -59.78
C LYS A 64 31.73 -22.81 -58.30
N ILE A 65 31.07 -21.69 -57.99
CA ILE A 65 30.66 -21.30 -56.64
C ILE A 65 29.20 -21.69 -56.44
N SER A 66 28.85 -22.20 -55.26
CA SER A 66 27.47 -22.44 -54.88
C SER A 66 26.85 -21.16 -54.32
N PHE A 67 25.78 -20.68 -54.95
CA PHE A 67 25.04 -19.50 -54.49
C PHE A 67 23.82 -19.93 -53.67
N GLY A 68 23.55 -19.20 -52.59
CA GLY A 68 22.35 -19.39 -51.75
C GLY A 68 21.33 -18.28 -52.00
N VAL A 69 20.08 -18.55 -51.65
CA VAL A 69 19.01 -17.54 -51.61
C VAL A 69 19.35 -16.50 -50.52
N PRO A 70 19.26 -15.19 -50.78
CA PRO A 70 19.52 -14.16 -49.77
C PRO A 70 18.57 -14.30 -48.57
N GLY A 71 19.14 -14.45 -47.37
CA GLY A 71 18.37 -14.47 -46.10
C GLY A 71 17.92 -13.09 -45.62
N ILE A 72 18.44 -12.03 -46.25
CA ILE A 72 18.05 -10.63 -46.02
C ILE A 72 17.53 -10.09 -47.35
N ALA A 73 16.44 -9.33 -47.31
CA ALA A 73 15.90 -8.66 -48.48
C ALA A 73 16.94 -7.72 -49.13
N LEU A 74 17.21 -7.91 -50.42
CA LEU A 74 18.21 -7.14 -51.17
C LEU A 74 17.55 -6.38 -52.32
N VAL A 75 18.02 -5.16 -52.57
CA VAL A 75 17.67 -4.39 -53.77
C VAL A 75 18.84 -4.47 -54.75
N SER A 76 18.59 -4.96 -55.96
CA SER A 76 19.63 -5.11 -56.97
C SER A 76 20.02 -3.76 -57.53
N THR A 77 21.31 -3.45 -57.52
CA THR A 77 21.82 -2.26 -58.19
C THR A 77 21.87 -2.40 -59.71
N VAL A 78 21.51 -3.55 -60.28
CA VAL A 78 21.40 -3.72 -61.74
C VAL A 78 20.00 -3.35 -62.22
N THR A 79 18.96 -3.83 -61.51
CA THR A 79 17.55 -3.59 -61.86
C THR A 79 17.02 -2.30 -61.21
N GLY A 80 17.46 -2.00 -59.98
CA GLY A 80 16.92 -0.97 -59.11
C GLY A 80 15.74 -1.46 -58.25
N GLU A 81 15.41 -2.75 -58.31
CA GLU A 81 14.23 -3.36 -57.69
C GLU A 81 14.61 -4.43 -56.66
N LEU A 82 13.63 -4.86 -55.85
CA LEU A 82 13.82 -5.94 -54.88
C LEU A 82 14.14 -7.25 -55.60
N VAL A 83 15.20 -7.92 -55.17
CA VAL A 83 15.71 -9.16 -55.75
C VAL A 83 14.71 -10.30 -55.52
N GLY A 84 14.38 -11.02 -56.59
CA GLY A 84 13.58 -12.25 -56.49
C GLY A 84 14.37 -13.40 -55.84
N PRO A 85 13.72 -14.41 -55.22
CA PRO A 85 14.39 -15.46 -54.44
C PRO A 85 15.53 -16.19 -55.17
N GLU A 86 15.43 -16.37 -56.48
CA GLU A 86 16.40 -17.13 -57.27
C GLU A 86 17.31 -16.25 -58.15
N GLU A 87 17.02 -14.95 -58.29
CA GLU A 87 17.67 -14.06 -59.28
C GLU A 87 19.19 -13.95 -59.07
N MET A 88 19.65 -13.87 -57.82
CA MET A 88 21.08 -13.78 -57.47
C MET A 88 21.77 -15.14 -57.32
N THR A 89 21.04 -16.24 -57.51
CA THR A 89 21.58 -17.60 -57.37
C THR A 89 22.26 -18.11 -58.65
N GLU A 90 22.14 -17.36 -59.75
CA GLU A 90 22.73 -17.71 -61.02
C GLU A 90 24.04 -16.98 -61.28
N ALA A 91 25.06 -17.69 -61.76
CA ALA A 91 26.34 -17.10 -62.17
C ALA A 91 26.19 -16.02 -63.27
N GLY A 92 25.13 -16.13 -64.09
CA GLY A 92 24.80 -15.17 -65.13
C GLY A 92 24.46 -13.79 -64.59
N TYR A 93 23.81 -13.70 -63.43
CA TYR A 93 23.49 -12.43 -62.77
C TYR A 93 24.77 -11.64 -62.44
N TRP A 94 25.77 -12.31 -61.84
CA TRP A 94 27.03 -11.69 -61.44
C TRP A 94 27.89 -11.27 -62.64
N ALA A 95 27.90 -12.07 -63.71
CA ALA A 95 28.53 -11.65 -64.97
C ALA A 95 27.79 -10.45 -65.60
N GLY A 96 26.46 -10.44 -65.54
CA GLY A 96 25.63 -9.32 -65.96
C GLY A 96 25.92 -8.04 -65.16
N GLN A 97 26.12 -8.14 -63.85
CA GLN A 97 26.41 -6.99 -62.97
C GLN A 97 27.71 -6.27 -63.37
N VAL A 98 28.76 -7.00 -63.76
CA VAL A 98 30.04 -6.42 -64.22
C VAL A 98 29.84 -5.52 -65.45
N ARG A 99 28.87 -5.86 -66.30
CA ARG A 99 28.59 -5.16 -67.56
C ARG A 99 27.48 -4.12 -67.46
N GLY A 100 26.47 -4.37 -66.65
CA GLY A 100 25.27 -3.56 -66.50
C GLY A 100 25.51 -2.26 -65.74
N THR A 101 24.65 -1.28 -65.95
CA THR A 101 24.67 0.01 -65.24
C THR A 101 24.32 -0.18 -63.76
N VAL A 102 25.11 0.42 -62.87
CA VAL A 102 24.83 0.46 -61.43
C VAL A 102 23.81 1.55 -61.11
N ARG A 103 22.56 1.16 -60.90
CA ARG A 103 21.40 1.99 -60.54
C ARG A 103 21.30 2.22 -59.02
N PHE A 104 22.34 2.79 -58.43
CA PHE A 104 22.40 3.02 -56.98
C PHE A 104 21.31 3.99 -56.49
N ALA A 105 21.05 5.08 -57.22
CA ALA A 105 19.99 6.03 -56.89
C ALA A 105 18.60 5.38 -56.86
N ASP A 106 18.30 4.54 -57.86
CA ASP A 106 17.02 3.81 -57.93
C ASP A 106 16.92 2.80 -56.79
N SER A 107 18.03 2.13 -56.45
CA SER A 107 18.05 1.17 -55.34
C SER A 107 17.73 1.83 -53.99
N VAL A 108 18.26 3.03 -53.74
CA VAL A 108 17.98 3.81 -52.53
C VAL A 108 16.54 4.32 -52.51
N ALA A 109 16.00 4.71 -53.67
CA ALA A 109 14.60 5.10 -53.80
C ALA A 109 13.66 3.92 -53.49
N THR A 110 13.98 2.72 -53.98
CA THR A 110 13.24 1.49 -53.68
C THR A 110 13.30 1.15 -52.20
N LEU A 111 14.47 1.23 -51.55
CA LEU A 111 14.58 1.03 -50.09
C LEU A 111 13.66 1.98 -49.31
N ARG A 112 13.65 3.28 -49.67
CA ARG A 112 12.76 4.26 -49.03
C ARG A 112 11.28 3.97 -49.29
N ALA A 113 10.92 3.52 -50.50
CA ALA A 113 9.56 3.13 -50.84
C ALA A 113 9.09 1.88 -50.05
N GLN A 114 10.01 1.01 -49.65
CA GLN A 114 9.77 -0.14 -48.77
C GLN A 114 9.74 0.23 -47.28
N GLY A 115 9.74 1.53 -46.93
CA GLY A 115 9.64 2.01 -45.56
C GLY A 115 10.96 2.03 -44.79
N VAL A 116 12.11 1.86 -45.45
CA VAL A 116 13.42 1.97 -44.78
C VAL A 116 13.69 3.43 -44.41
N THR A 117 13.77 3.70 -43.11
CA THR A 117 14.00 5.05 -42.55
C THR A 117 15.45 5.35 -42.24
N THR A 118 16.26 4.32 -41.99
CA THR A 118 17.67 4.45 -41.59
C THR A 118 18.58 3.66 -42.51
N LEU A 119 19.68 4.28 -42.96
CA LEU A 119 20.66 3.67 -43.85
C LEU A 119 22.02 3.60 -43.17
N VAL A 120 22.68 2.46 -43.25
CA VAL A 120 24.03 2.25 -42.71
C VAL A 120 25.00 1.99 -43.86
N GLU A 121 26.06 2.78 -43.96
CA GLU A 121 27.11 2.55 -44.96
C GLU A 121 28.21 1.68 -44.36
N VAL A 122 28.26 0.42 -44.84
CA VAL A 122 29.31 -0.53 -44.47
C VAL A 122 30.45 -0.45 -45.47
N GLY A 123 31.63 -0.08 -45.00
CA GLY A 123 32.83 -0.02 -45.82
C GLY A 123 33.98 0.66 -45.10
N PRO A 124 35.18 0.73 -45.71
CA PRO A 124 36.37 1.31 -45.09
C PRO A 124 36.37 2.85 -45.04
N LYS A 125 35.43 3.52 -45.71
CA LYS A 125 35.25 4.98 -45.74
C LYS A 125 33.85 5.34 -46.24
N PRO A 126 33.32 6.54 -45.92
CA PRO A 126 31.98 6.96 -46.32
C PRO A 126 31.96 7.50 -47.76
N ALA A 127 31.97 6.62 -48.75
CA ALA A 127 31.92 6.99 -50.17
C ALA A 127 30.49 7.24 -50.67
N LEU A 128 29.50 6.57 -50.06
CA LEU A 128 28.10 6.61 -50.47
C LEU A 128 27.27 7.60 -49.65
N THR A 129 27.58 7.76 -48.37
CA THR A 129 26.89 8.68 -47.44
C THR A 129 26.74 10.10 -48.02
N PRO A 130 27.78 10.71 -48.64
CA PRO A 130 27.65 12.04 -49.23
C PRO A 130 26.68 12.12 -50.43
N LEU A 131 26.36 10.97 -51.06
CA LEU A 131 25.50 10.89 -52.24
C LEU A 131 24.01 10.78 -51.87
N ILE A 132 23.69 10.20 -50.71
CA ILE A 132 22.30 9.87 -50.31
C ILE A 132 21.78 10.71 -49.14
N GLY A 133 22.68 11.32 -48.35
CA GLY A 133 22.32 12.03 -47.12
C GLY A 133 21.87 11.08 -46.01
N ASP A 134 22.05 11.48 -44.75
CA ASP A 134 21.47 10.84 -43.55
C ASP A 134 21.83 9.37 -43.28
N ALA A 135 22.82 8.80 -43.97
CA ALA A 135 23.36 7.48 -43.67
C ALA A 135 24.40 7.52 -42.53
N VAL A 136 24.43 6.47 -41.71
CA VAL A 136 25.42 6.28 -40.64
C VAL A 136 26.59 5.46 -41.17
N PRO A 137 27.80 6.03 -41.34
CA PRO A 137 28.94 5.28 -41.83
C PRO A 137 29.63 4.48 -40.72
N THR A 138 29.98 3.23 -41.01
CA THR A 138 30.67 2.35 -40.03
C THR A 138 32.16 2.65 -39.87
N GLN A 139 32.79 3.27 -40.87
CA GLN A 139 34.20 3.66 -40.83
C GLN A 139 34.45 5.03 -41.44
N ARG A 140 35.47 5.71 -40.93
CA ARG A 140 36.00 6.97 -41.45
C ARG A 140 37.51 6.85 -41.65
N LYS A 141 38.00 7.60 -42.63
CA LYS A 141 39.43 7.62 -42.94
C LYS A 141 40.20 8.26 -41.78
N ASP A 142 41.35 7.69 -41.44
CA ASP A 142 42.31 8.19 -40.45
C ASP A 142 41.89 8.07 -38.96
N ASP A 143 40.78 7.38 -38.67
CA ASP A 143 40.27 7.10 -37.30
C ASP A 143 40.43 5.61 -36.91
N ALA A 144 40.44 5.30 -35.60
CA ALA A 144 40.55 3.92 -35.11
C ALA A 144 39.29 3.08 -35.46
N GLU A 145 39.48 1.91 -36.07
CA GLU A 145 38.40 1.08 -36.64
C GLU A 145 37.32 0.70 -35.62
N THR A 146 37.74 0.28 -34.42
CA THR A 146 36.82 -0.08 -33.31
C THR A 146 36.05 1.13 -32.80
N ALA A 147 36.69 2.28 -32.68
CA ALA A 147 36.05 3.51 -32.20
C ALA A 147 34.99 4.02 -33.20
N ASN A 148 35.26 3.91 -34.50
CA ASN A 148 34.29 4.25 -35.54
C ASN A 148 33.05 3.36 -35.50
N LEU A 149 33.26 2.05 -35.33
CA LEU A 149 32.15 1.10 -35.26
C LEU A 149 31.29 1.34 -34.01
N LEU A 150 31.91 1.51 -32.83
CA LEU A 150 31.19 1.84 -31.59
C LEU A 150 30.46 3.18 -31.69
N ARG A 151 31.05 4.18 -32.36
CA ARG A 151 30.38 5.46 -32.64
C ARG A 151 29.17 5.28 -33.56
N ALA A 152 29.26 4.43 -34.58
CA ALA A 152 28.14 4.13 -35.46
C ALA A 152 27.01 3.44 -34.70
N LEU A 153 27.33 2.43 -33.87
CA LEU A 153 26.36 1.75 -33.00
C LEU A 153 25.71 2.72 -31.98
N GLY A 154 26.49 3.58 -31.33
CA GLY A 154 25.97 4.61 -30.44
C GLY A 154 25.11 5.65 -31.16
N THR A 155 25.41 5.97 -32.42
CA THR A 155 24.57 6.86 -33.24
C THR A 155 23.23 6.18 -33.55
N LEU A 156 23.24 4.90 -33.90
CA LEU A 156 22.00 4.14 -34.12
C LEU A 156 21.17 4.03 -32.84
N HIS A 157 21.81 3.77 -31.69
CA HIS A 157 21.13 3.72 -30.39
C HIS A 157 20.47 5.05 -30.03
N THR A 158 21.17 6.17 -30.22
CA THR A 158 20.61 7.52 -29.96
C THR A 158 19.53 7.93 -30.97
N GLN A 159 19.47 7.28 -32.13
CA GLN A 159 18.36 7.38 -33.09
C GLN A 159 17.16 6.48 -32.74
N GLY A 160 17.22 5.73 -31.63
CA GLY A 160 16.15 4.86 -31.15
C GLY A 160 16.17 3.44 -31.71
N HIS A 161 17.26 3.03 -32.37
CA HIS A 161 17.43 1.65 -32.79
C HIS A 161 17.87 0.78 -31.60
N ASP A 162 17.25 -0.39 -31.48
CA ASP A 162 17.64 -1.37 -30.49
C ASP A 162 18.99 -2.00 -30.86
N ILE A 163 19.97 -1.83 -29.97
CA ILE A 163 21.33 -2.34 -30.16
C ILE A 163 21.59 -3.34 -29.03
N THR A 164 21.80 -4.60 -29.38
CA THR A 164 22.17 -5.65 -28.43
C THR A 164 23.62 -5.47 -27.98
N TRP A 165 23.82 -4.68 -26.93
CA TRP A 165 25.14 -4.36 -26.38
C TRP A 165 25.84 -5.59 -25.81
N GLU A 166 25.08 -6.57 -25.31
CA GLU A 166 25.59 -7.84 -24.78
C GLU A 166 26.41 -8.58 -25.85
N THR A 167 25.88 -8.69 -27.07
CA THR A 167 26.57 -9.31 -28.22
C THR A 167 27.83 -8.53 -28.60
N THR A 168 27.79 -7.21 -28.47
CA THR A 168 28.92 -6.32 -28.81
C THR A 168 30.09 -6.49 -27.83
N PHE A 169 29.79 -6.75 -26.55
CA PHE A 169 30.77 -6.81 -25.47
C PHE A 169 31.00 -8.23 -24.91
N THR A 170 30.44 -9.27 -25.53
CA THR A 170 30.50 -10.66 -25.03
C THR A 170 31.93 -11.13 -24.71
N HIS A 171 32.93 -10.65 -25.45
CA HIS A 171 34.34 -11.03 -25.26
C HIS A 171 35.07 -10.26 -24.14
N LEU A 172 34.43 -9.27 -23.51
CA LEU A 172 35.07 -8.35 -22.56
C LEU A 172 34.56 -8.49 -21.11
N ALA A 173 33.56 -9.34 -20.85
CA ALA A 173 32.94 -9.53 -19.52
C ALA A 173 32.62 -8.20 -18.80
N PRO A 174 31.78 -7.33 -19.40
CA PRO A 174 31.53 -5.99 -18.86
C PRO A 174 30.81 -6.05 -17.52
N GLN A 175 31.18 -5.16 -16.60
CA GLN A 175 30.43 -4.91 -15.37
C GLN A 175 29.53 -3.69 -15.59
N THR A 176 28.27 -3.78 -15.16
CA THR A 176 27.41 -2.61 -15.01
C THR A 176 27.89 -1.78 -13.83
N VAL A 177 28.10 -0.49 -14.06
CA VAL A 177 28.47 0.47 -13.02
C VAL A 177 27.37 1.50 -12.89
N ASP A 178 27.06 1.88 -11.66
CA ASP A 178 26.12 2.98 -11.44
C ASP A 178 26.73 4.28 -11.94
N LEU A 179 26.01 4.93 -12.86
CA LEU A 179 26.30 6.28 -13.30
C LEU A 179 25.52 7.27 -12.46
N PRO A 180 25.97 8.53 -12.35
CA PRO A 180 25.16 9.59 -11.77
C PRO A 180 23.76 9.56 -12.37
N THR A 181 22.75 9.60 -11.50
CA THR A 181 21.35 9.63 -11.91
C THR A 181 21.07 10.83 -12.81
N TYR A 182 19.93 10.82 -13.52
CA TYR A 182 19.52 11.91 -14.39
C TYR A 182 19.75 13.27 -13.70
N ALA A 183 20.53 14.14 -14.35
CA ALA A 183 20.82 15.47 -13.84
C ALA A 183 19.57 16.34 -14.00
N PHE A 184 18.60 16.16 -13.09
CA PHE A 184 17.40 16.97 -13.02
C PHE A 184 17.82 18.44 -13.03
N GLN A 185 17.11 19.30 -13.77
CA GLN A 185 17.44 20.73 -13.83
C GLN A 185 17.25 21.44 -12.47
N HIS A 186 16.74 20.74 -11.44
CA HIS A 186 16.43 21.22 -10.09
C HIS A 186 15.66 22.55 -10.13
N LYS A 187 14.77 22.70 -11.12
CA LYS A 187 13.84 23.82 -11.18
C LYS A 187 12.63 23.47 -10.32
N ARG A 188 12.35 24.30 -9.34
CA ARG A 188 11.17 24.21 -8.48
C ARG A 188 9.92 24.48 -9.33
N TYR A 189 9.24 23.42 -9.73
CA TYR A 189 7.90 23.47 -10.33
C TYR A 189 6.92 22.94 -9.29
N TRP A 190 6.71 23.73 -8.26
CA TRP A 190 5.69 23.50 -7.25
C TRP A 190 4.53 24.46 -7.51
N ILE A 191 3.30 23.99 -7.29
CA ILE A 191 2.19 24.90 -7.11
C ILE A 191 2.38 25.47 -5.70
N ASP A 192 3.13 26.57 -5.60
CA ASP A 192 3.15 27.41 -4.39
C ASP A 192 1.83 28.21 -4.32
N ALA A 193 0.70 27.51 -4.48
CA ALA A 193 -0.54 28.02 -3.98
C ALA A 193 -0.41 27.93 -2.47
N VAL A 194 -0.37 29.08 -1.80
CA VAL A 194 -1.10 29.16 -0.54
C VAL A 194 -2.46 28.55 -0.87
N PRO A 195 -2.87 27.41 -0.30
CA PRO A 195 -4.19 26.89 -0.58
C PRO A 195 -5.17 27.92 -0.07
N SER A 196 -5.56 28.88 -0.91
CA SER A 196 -6.86 29.50 -0.76
C SER A 196 -7.82 28.33 -0.94
N SER A 197 -8.31 27.80 0.18
CA SER A 197 -9.61 27.13 0.23
C SER A 197 -10.48 27.80 -0.83
N GLY A 198 -11.02 27.02 -1.78
CA GLY A 198 -11.74 27.56 -2.93
C GLY A 198 -12.61 28.74 -2.53
N ASP A 199 -12.57 29.82 -3.32
CA ASP A 199 -13.15 31.12 -3.00
C ASP A 199 -14.45 30.97 -2.17
N PRO A 200 -14.43 31.27 -0.86
CA PRO A 200 -15.55 30.99 0.04
C PRO A 200 -16.81 31.77 -0.37
N THR A 201 -16.66 32.82 -1.19
CA THR A 201 -17.80 33.56 -1.74
C THR A 201 -18.70 32.70 -2.62
N GLY A 202 -18.16 31.66 -3.27
CA GLY A 202 -18.95 30.67 -4.02
C GLY A 202 -19.90 29.84 -3.14
N LEU A 203 -19.59 29.73 -1.84
CA LEU A 203 -20.44 29.09 -0.82
C LEU A 203 -21.27 30.10 -0.02
N GLY A 204 -21.30 31.37 -0.47
CA GLY A 204 -21.97 32.47 0.23
C GLY A 204 -21.28 32.90 1.53
N GLN A 205 -20.03 32.49 1.74
CA GLN A 205 -19.24 32.83 2.92
C GLN A 205 -18.23 33.93 2.61
N ARG A 206 -17.65 34.53 3.65
CA ARG A 206 -16.61 35.56 3.49
C ARG A 206 -15.23 34.93 3.64
N PRO A 207 -14.20 35.43 2.94
CA PRO A 207 -12.81 35.11 3.28
C PRO A 207 -12.54 35.46 4.74
N ALA A 208 -11.79 34.60 5.42
CA ALA A 208 -11.33 34.88 6.78
C ALA A 208 -10.05 35.72 6.81
N ASP A 209 -9.37 35.94 5.68
CA ASP A 209 -8.15 36.76 5.56
C ASP A 209 -7.04 36.37 6.56
N HIS A 210 -6.83 35.06 6.79
CA HIS A 210 -5.83 34.53 7.72
C HIS A 210 -5.17 33.25 7.17
N PRO A 211 -3.85 33.03 7.34
CA PRO A 211 -3.14 31.90 6.72
C PRO A 211 -3.63 30.49 7.13
N LEU A 212 -4.19 30.35 8.33
CA LEU A 212 -4.74 29.08 8.83
C LEU A 212 -6.27 28.99 8.72
N LEU A 213 -6.97 30.06 8.34
CA LEU A 213 -8.44 30.12 8.32
C LEU A 213 -8.91 30.63 6.95
N GLY A 214 -9.67 29.81 6.24
CA GLY A 214 -10.09 30.08 4.87
C GLY A 214 -11.41 30.84 4.74
N ALA A 215 -12.36 30.61 5.65
CA ALA A 215 -13.70 31.18 5.56
C ALA A 215 -14.24 31.64 6.92
N ALA A 216 -15.08 32.68 6.91
CA ALA A 216 -15.81 33.21 8.07
C ALA A 216 -17.32 33.18 7.80
N LEU A 217 -18.04 32.54 8.73
CA LEU A 217 -19.49 32.39 8.74
C LEU A 217 -20.09 33.21 9.90
N ALA A 218 -20.86 34.23 9.57
CA ALA A 218 -21.64 34.97 10.55
C ALA A 218 -22.88 34.16 10.98
N LEU A 219 -23.26 34.23 12.26
CA LEU A 219 -24.44 33.57 12.82
C LEU A 219 -25.49 34.62 13.23
N PRO A 220 -26.42 35.04 12.34
CA PRO A 220 -27.31 36.17 12.59
C PRO A 220 -28.24 36.02 13.81
N GLY A 221 -28.51 34.78 14.23
CA GLY A 221 -29.34 34.49 15.40
C GLY A 221 -28.57 34.38 16.73
N MET A 222 -27.24 34.28 16.69
CA MET A 222 -26.40 34.05 17.87
C MET A 222 -25.39 35.17 18.14
N ASP A 223 -25.37 36.23 17.32
CA ASP A 223 -24.41 37.34 17.42
C ASP A 223 -22.95 36.84 17.58
N GLY A 224 -22.54 35.91 16.71
CA GLY A 224 -21.24 35.25 16.75
C GLY A 224 -20.71 34.91 15.35
N VAL A 225 -19.47 34.45 15.28
CA VAL A 225 -18.80 34.05 14.03
C VAL A 225 -18.14 32.68 14.20
N VAL A 226 -18.15 31.89 13.13
CA VAL A 226 -17.37 30.65 13.02
C VAL A 226 -16.37 30.83 11.88
N LEU A 227 -15.08 30.68 12.18
CA LEU A 227 -14.02 30.65 11.18
C LEU A 227 -13.61 29.20 10.95
N THR A 228 -13.39 28.81 9.70
CA THR A 228 -13.01 27.44 9.33
C THR A 228 -11.71 27.42 8.54
N GLY A 229 -10.87 26.42 8.80
CA GLY A 229 -9.57 26.25 8.14
C GLY A 229 -9.20 24.80 7.89
N ARG A 230 -8.08 24.58 7.22
CA ARG A 230 -7.45 23.26 7.08
C ARG A 230 -5.96 23.34 7.40
N LEU A 231 -5.48 22.33 8.11
CA LEU A 231 -4.10 22.25 8.59
C LEU A 231 -3.49 20.92 8.13
N ALA A 232 -2.31 20.98 7.51
CA ALA A 232 -1.54 19.83 7.08
C ALA A 232 -0.05 20.19 7.07
N ALA A 233 0.82 19.26 7.48
CA ALA A 233 2.25 19.53 7.62
C ALA A 233 2.91 19.99 6.30
N ASP A 234 2.42 19.52 5.15
CA ASP A 234 2.91 19.88 3.82
C ASP A 234 2.44 21.29 3.35
N SER A 235 1.31 21.75 3.86
CA SER A 235 0.64 22.98 3.45
C SER A 235 1.17 24.19 4.22
N GLN A 236 1.63 23.98 5.47
CA GLN A 236 2.25 24.99 6.30
C GLN A 236 3.75 24.69 6.44
N SER A 237 4.58 25.27 5.57
CA SER A 237 6.02 24.96 5.46
C SER A 237 6.84 25.18 6.74
N TRP A 238 6.35 25.97 7.70
CA TRP A 238 7.00 26.20 8.99
C TRP A 238 6.59 25.19 10.06
N LEU A 239 5.46 24.52 9.92
CA LEU A 239 4.91 23.65 10.94
C LEU A 239 5.78 22.42 11.26
N PRO A 240 6.44 21.76 10.29
CA PRO A 240 7.36 20.65 10.58
C PRO A 240 8.56 21.03 11.46
N ASP A 241 8.92 22.31 11.52
CA ASP A 241 10.02 22.81 12.34
C ASP A 241 9.63 22.98 13.82
N HIS A 242 8.37 22.78 14.21
CA HIS A 242 7.93 22.84 15.61
C HIS A 242 7.60 21.44 16.14
N ARG A 243 8.63 20.78 16.70
CA ARG A 243 8.52 19.45 17.27
C ARG A 243 8.79 19.45 18.77
N ILE A 244 7.92 18.81 19.52
CA ILE A 244 8.03 18.66 20.97
C ILE A 244 7.88 17.18 21.31
N LEU A 245 8.84 16.64 22.06
CA LEU A 245 8.96 15.22 22.43
C LEU A 245 8.79 14.29 21.23
N GLY A 246 9.35 14.67 20.08
CA GLY A 246 9.29 13.91 18.84
C GLY A 246 7.99 14.02 18.03
N ALA A 247 7.00 14.83 18.42
CA ALA A 247 5.77 15.06 17.65
C ALA A 247 5.72 16.45 17.02
N THR A 248 5.23 16.57 15.78
CA THR A 248 4.89 17.85 15.15
C THR A 248 3.62 18.41 15.80
N ILE A 249 3.73 19.55 16.49
CA ILE A 249 2.64 20.17 17.24
C ILE A 249 2.37 21.57 16.68
N LEU A 250 1.10 21.96 16.51
CA LEU A 250 0.79 23.37 16.24
C LEU A 250 1.14 24.21 17.49
N PRO A 251 2.04 25.21 17.40
CA PRO A 251 2.49 25.97 18.56
C PRO A 251 1.34 26.74 19.20
N GLY A 252 1.40 26.93 20.52
CA GLY A 252 0.41 27.70 21.26
C GLY A 252 0.28 29.15 20.77
N THR A 253 1.35 29.71 20.18
CA THR A 253 1.36 31.03 19.56
C THR A 253 0.49 31.11 18.31
N ALA A 254 0.33 30.01 17.54
CA ALA A 254 -0.61 29.96 16.42
C ALA A 254 -2.07 29.88 16.90
N LEU A 255 -2.34 29.19 18.01
CA LEU A 255 -3.67 29.18 18.63
C LEU A 255 -4.04 30.57 19.15
N LEU A 256 -3.07 31.29 19.73
CA LEU A 256 -3.25 32.67 20.19
C LEU A 256 -3.56 33.63 19.03
N ASP A 257 -2.78 33.56 17.94
CA ASP A 257 -2.98 34.41 16.76
C ASP A 257 -4.37 34.16 16.12
N MET A 258 -4.81 32.90 16.02
CA MET A 258 -6.17 32.56 15.59
C MET A 258 -7.27 33.15 16.50
N ALA A 259 -7.05 33.18 17.82
CA ALA A 259 -8.00 33.74 18.78
C ALA A 259 -8.11 35.26 18.66
N VAL A 260 -6.97 35.96 18.55
CA VAL A 260 -6.91 37.42 18.31
C VAL A 260 -7.62 37.76 17.00
N HIS A 261 -7.26 37.07 15.91
CA HIS A 261 -7.85 37.29 14.59
C HIS A 261 -9.37 37.04 14.59
N ALA A 262 -9.84 35.98 15.25
CA ALA A 262 -11.27 35.70 15.36
C ALA A 262 -12.02 36.78 16.17
N GLY A 263 -11.39 37.32 17.21
CA GLY A 263 -11.90 38.46 17.98
C GLY A 263 -11.98 39.75 17.16
N GLU A 264 -10.97 40.02 16.33
CA GLU A 264 -10.96 41.17 15.40
C GLU A 264 -12.16 41.15 14.44
N GLN A 265 -12.56 39.98 13.93
CA GLN A 265 -13.73 39.84 13.04
C GLN A 265 -15.04 40.36 13.66
N VAL A 266 -15.11 40.42 15.00
CA VAL A 266 -16.28 40.91 15.74
C VAL A 266 -16.00 42.21 16.51
N GLY A 267 -14.81 42.80 16.37
CA GLY A 267 -14.41 44.06 17.02
C GLY A 267 -13.93 43.91 18.46
N TYR A 268 -13.44 42.73 18.85
CA TYR A 268 -12.92 42.40 20.18
C TYR A 268 -11.48 41.85 20.02
N PRO A 269 -10.49 42.70 19.67
CA PRO A 269 -9.16 42.24 19.28
C PRO A 269 -8.28 41.78 20.46
N VAL A 270 -8.66 42.10 21.69
CA VAL A 270 -7.85 41.79 22.88
C VAL A 270 -8.24 40.42 23.42
N VAL A 271 -7.28 39.55 23.68
CA VAL A 271 -7.51 38.30 24.40
C VAL A 271 -7.34 38.58 25.90
N ASP A 272 -8.44 38.59 26.64
CA ASP A 272 -8.43 38.78 28.09
C ASP A 272 -7.87 37.53 28.78
N GLU A 273 -8.34 36.35 28.38
CA GLU A 273 -7.85 35.05 28.82
C GLU A 273 -7.95 34.01 27.70
N LEU A 274 -6.92 33.18 27.52
CA LEU A 274 -6.97 32.01 26.64
C LEU A 274 -6.27 30.82 27.30
N THR A 275 -7.03 29.78 27.61
CA THR A 275 -6.52 28.52 28.16
C THR A 275 -6.39 27.48 27.07
N LEU A 276 -5.24 26.84 26.97
CA LEU A 276 -4.95 25.72 26.08
C LEU A 276 -5.26 24.40 26.82
N GLU A 277 -6.39 23.79 26.49
CA GLU A 277 -6.89 22.57 27.15
C GLU A 277 -6.16 21.31 26.67
N ALA A 278 -5.86 21.24 25.36
CA ALA A 278 -5.21 20.10 24.73
C ALA A 278 -4.23 20.54 23.63
N PRO A 279 -3.01 19.98 23.56
CA PRO A 279 -2.12 20.15 22.42
C PRO A 279 -2.79 19.75 21.11
N LEU A 280 -2.35 20.35 20.00
CA LEU A 280 -2.88 20.05 18.66
C LEU A 280 -1.75 19.39 17.84
N PRO A 281 -1.58 18.06 17.92
CA PRO A 281 -0.63 17.34 17.08
C PRO A 281 -1.09 17.35 15.63
N VAL A 282 -0.14 17.50 14.71
CA VAL A 282 -0.40 17.56 13.27
C VAL A 282 0.29 16.36 12.62
N PRO A 283 -0.47 15.33 12.21
CA PRO A 283 0.10 14.16 11.57
C PRO A 283 0.76 14.51 10.24
N ASP A 284 1.90 13.88 9.93
CA ASP A 284 2.70 14.20 8.74
C ASP A 284 1.95 13.90 7.41
N GLU A 285 1.03 12.94 7.40
CA GLU A 285 0.29 12.49 6.21
C GLU A 285 -1.24 12.76 6.28
N GLU A 286 -1.73 13.46 7.31
CA GLU A 286 -3.18 13.68 7.48
C GLU A 286 -3.54 15.17 7.50
N VAL A 287 -4.77 15.47 7.08
CA VAL A 287 -5.33 16.82 7.06
C VAL A 287 -6.31 16.97 8.21
N LEU A 288 -6.19 18.07 8.95
CA LEU A 288 -7.12 18.48 10.00
C LEU A 288 -8.06 19.58 9.50
N ASP A 289 -9.35 19.46 9.78
CA ASP A 289 -10.29 20.58 9.70
C ASP A 289 -10.18 21.39 11.00
N LEU A 290 -10.14 22.72 10.89
CA LEU A 290 -10.12 23.67 12.01
C LEU A 290 -11.44 24.43 12.11
N GLN A 291 -11.88 24.69 13.35
CA GLN A 291 -12.99 25.59 13.66
C GLN A 291 -12.65 26.52 14.82
N VAL A 292 -12.79 27.83 14.61
CA VAL A 292 -12.72 28.84 15.65
C VAL A 292 -14.09 29.47 15.82
N ILE A 293 -14.65 29.41 17.03
CA ILE A 293 -16.01 29.83 17.33
C ILE A 293 -15.94 31.02 18.28
N VAL A 294 -16.52 32.15 17.91
CA VAL A 294 -16.70 33.30 18.78
C VAL A 294 -18.18 33.50 19.09
N GLY A 295 -18.51 33.52 20.37
CA GLY A 295 -19.87 33.63 20.88
C GLY A 295 -20.40 35.07 20.98
N ALA A 296 -21.64 35.18 21.46
CA ALA A 296 -22.27 36.45 21.79
C ALA A 296 -21.51 37.19 22.91
N ALA A 297 -21.65 38.52 22.94
CA ALA A 297 -21.15 39.32 24.06
C ALA A 297 -21.93 38.99 25.34
N ASN A 298 -21.21 38.74 26.43
CA ASN A 298 -21.78 38.54 27.75
C ASN A 298 -22.08 39.89 28.44
N GLU A 299 -22.70 39.84 29.63
CA GLU A 299 -23.06 41.04 30.40
C GLU A 299 -21.85 41.87 30.85
N SER A 300 -20.65 41.28 30.90
CA SER A 300 -19.39 41.97 31.24
C SER A 300 -18.65 42.53 30.02
N GLY A 301 -19.26 42.50 28.82
CA GLY A 301 -18.64 43.05 27.62
C GLY A 301 -17.48 42.22 27.05
N HIS A 302 -17.47 40.91 27.29
CA HIS A 302 -16.51 39.95 26.72
C HIS A 302 -17.24 38.94 25.83
N ARG A 303 -16.53 38.28 24.91
CA ARG A 303 -17.05 37.20 24.06
C ARG A 303 -16.24 35.93 24.27
N SER A 304 -16.90 34.77 24.31
CA SER A 304 -16.18 33.49 24.38
C SER A 304 -15.52 33.18 23.03
N VAL A 305 -14.31 32.60 23.07
CA VAL A 305 -13.64 32.04 21.89
C VAL A 305 -13.29 30.57 22.17
N GLU A 306 -13.52 29.69 21.19
CA GLU A 306 -13.17 28.27 21.27
C GLU A 306 -12.49 27.80 19.98
N ILE A 307 -11.42 27.03 20.09
CA ILE A 307 -10.68 26.49 18.94
C ILE A 307 -10.78 24.96 18.96
N HIS A 308 -11.24 24.39 17.85
CA HIS A 308 -11.45 22.96 17.66
C HIS A 308 -10.73 22.45 16.43
N SER A 309 -10.33 21.17 16.46
CA SER A 309 -9.88 20.45 15.28
C SER A 309 -10.49 19.07 15.20
N ARG A 310 -10.53 18.50 13.99
CA ARG A 310 -10.78 17.07 13.76
C ARG A 310 -10.01 16.61 12.54
N LEU A 311 -9.79 15.32 12.41
CA LEU A 311 -9.29 14.74 11.17
C LEU A 311 -10.34 14.92 10.06
N ALA A 312 -9.93 15.46 8.91
CA ALA A 312 -10.82 15.72 7.77
C ALA A 312 -11.46 14.42 7.25
N SER A 313 -10.76 13.29 7.36
CA SER A 313 -11.26 11.95 7.01
C SER A 313 -12.46 11.52 7.87
N LEU A 314 -12.54 11.98 9.12
CA LEU A 314 -13.70 11.70 10.00
C LEU A 314 -14.92 12.51 9.59
N GLY A 315 -14.73 13.71 9.05
CA GLY A 315 -15.82 14.57 8.58
C GLY A 315 -16.44 14.13 7.25
N ALA A 316 -15.71 13.35 6.45
CA ALA A 316 -16.14 12.87 5.13
C ALA A 316 -16.79 11.47 5.16
N ALA A 317 -16.76 10.77 6.30
CA ALA A 317 -17.33 9.42 6.42
C ALA A 317 -18.87 9.45 6.40
N ALA A 318 -19.48 8.59 5.60
CA ALA A 318 -20.93 8.44 5.53
C ALA A 318 -21.49 7.99 6.89
N GLY A 319 -22.37 8.81 7.49
CA GLY A 319 -22.99 8.54 8.80
C GLY A 319 -22.34 9.22 10.00
N ALA A 320 -21.24 9.96 9.83
CA ALA A 320 -20.62 10.72 10.92
C ALA A 320 -21.59 11.79 11.46
N GLY A 321 -21.84 11.78 12.77
CA GLY A 321 -22.66 12.79 13.42
C GLY A 321 -21.99 14.17 13.37
N PRO A 322 -22.74 15.30 13.38
CA PRO A 322 -22.16 16.65 13.29
C PRO A 322 -21.22 17.04 14.45
N ARG A 323 -21.19 16.25 15.54
CA ARG A 323 -20.33 16.45 16.72
C ARG A 323 -19.19 15.43 16.83
N GLU A 324 -19.15 14.44 15.96
CA GLU A 324 -18.22 13.32 16.08
C GLU A 324 -16.80 13.73 15.64
N GLY A 325 -15.79 13.35 16.42
CA GLY A 325 -14.38 13.54 16.09
C GLY A 325 -13.77 14.92 16.38
N TRP A 326 -14.52 15.90 16.89
CA TRP A 326 -13.97 17.22 17.25
C TRP A 326 -13.29 17.20 18.62
N THR A 327 -12.06 17.72 18.68
CA THR A 327 -11.30 17.99 19.91
C THR A 327 -11.22 19.48 20.12
N ARG A 328 -11.51 19.96 21.33
CA ARG A 328 -11.30 21.36 21.71
C ARG A 328 -9.89 21.54 22.24
N HIS A 329 -9.16 22.49 21.66
CA HIS A 329 -7.75 22.75 21.98
C HIS A 329 -7.57 23.99 22.83
N ALA A 330 -8.41 25.02 22.61
CA ALA A 330 -8.34 26.25 23.37
C ALA A 330 -9.74 26.81 23.66
N VAL A 331 -9.87 27.47 24.81
CA VAL A 331 -11.06 28.21 25.23
C VAL A 331 -10.65 29.49 25.94
N GLY A 332 -11.37 30.58 25.70
CA GLY A 332 -11.01 31.87 26.25
C GLY A 332 -12.08 32.95 26.14
N LEU A 333 -11.69 34.16 26.52
CA LEU A 333 -12.48 35.38 26.44
C LEU A 333 -11.72 36.45 25.63
N VAL A 334 -12.42 37.08 24.69
CA VAL A 334 -11.95 38.26 23.97
C VAL A 334 -12.73 39.51 24.39
N ALA A 335 -12.04 40.64 24.44
CA ALA A 335 -12.52 41.93 24.93
C ALA A 335 -12.32 43.02 23.87
N GLN A 336 -13.05 44.13 24.01
CA GLN A 336 -12.75 45.34 23.24
C GLN A 336 -11.43 45.94 23.73
N ALA A 337 -10.68 46.58 22.83
CA ALA A 337 -9.51 47.35 23.21
C ALA A 337 -9.91 48.51 24.13
N ASP A 338 -9.42 48.50 25.37
CA ASP A 338 -9.56 49.61 26.30
C ASP A 338 -8.35 50.54 26.12
N ALA A 339 -8.60 51.81 25.80
CA ALA A 339 -7.52 52.79 25.65
C ALA A 339 -6.75 53.05 26.96
N SER A 340 -7.25 52.57 28.11
CA SER A 340 -6.62 52.74 29.43
C SER A 340 -5.74 51.56 29.88
N SER A 341 -5.81 50.38 29.24
CA SER A 341 -4.99 49.21 29.60
C SER A 341 -3.58 49.22 28.99
N ALA A 342 -3.35 50.05 27.96
CA ALA A 342 -2.05 50.21 27.31
C ALA A 342 -0.94 50.78 28.25
N ASP A 343 -1.33 51.37 29.39
CA ASP A 343 -0.41 51.99 30.35
C ASP A 343 0.11 51.02 31.44
N GLU A 344 -0.35 49.77 31.51
CA GLU A 344 0.01 48.83 32.60
C GLU A 344 1.28 48.00 32.34
N ILE A 345 1.67 47.75 31.08
CA ILE A 345 2.92 47.06 30.73
C ILE A 345 4.00 48.10 30.43
N PRO A 346 5.10 48.17 31.21
CA PRO A 346 6.11 49.19 31.00
C PRO A 346 6.77 49.07 29.62
N ALA A 347 6.72 50.15 28.84
CA ALA A 347 7.26 50.21 27.48
C ALA A 347 8.74 49.78 27.39
N VAL A 348 9.12 49.21 26.25
CA VAL A 348 10.53 48.93 25.92
C VAL A 348 11.20 50.25 25.55
N ASP A 349 12.26 50.63 26.27
CA ASP A 349 13.11 51.75 25.84
C ASP A 349 13.96 51.32 24.65
N THR A 350 13.73 51.95 23.50
CA THR A 350 14.38 51.63 22.23
C THR A 350 15.37 52.71 21.80
N GLU A 351 15.51 53.81 22.55
CA GLU A 351 16.50 54.86 22.24
C GLU A 351 17.93 54.35 22.44
N VAL A 352 18.12 53.40 23.37
CA VAL A 352 19.39 52.71 23.64
C VAL A 352 19.16 51.20 23.68
N TRP A 353 19.71 50.46 22.70
CA TRP A 353 19.57 49.01 22.59
C TRP A 353 20.92 48.31 22.35
N PRO A 354 21.28 47.26 23.13
CA PRO A 354 20.59 46.78 24.33
C PRO A 354 20.58 47.84 25.46
N PRO A 355 19.74 47.70 26.49
CA PRO A 355 19.67 48.66 27.60
C PRO A 355 21.05 48.93 28.23
N GLU A 356 21.34 50.18 28.56
CA GLU A 356 22.61 50.55 29.19
C GLU A 356 22.77 49.82 30.54
N GLY A 357 23.89 49.10 30.71
CA GLY A 357 24.13 48.28 31.91
C GLY A 357 23.61 46.85 31.85
N ALA A 358 22.97 46.43 30.75
CA ALA A 358 22.57 45.04 30.55
C ALA A 358 23.79 44.13 30.29
N THR A 359 23.76 42.92 30.87
CA THR A 359 24.83 41.91 30.74
C THR A 359 24.45 40.90 29.66
N PRO A 360 25.29 40.64 28.63
CA PRO A 360 24.99 39.64 27.61
C PRO A 360 25.01 38.21 28.19
N LEU A 361 24.06 37.38 27.76
CA LEU A 361 23.99 35.95 28.08
C LEU A 361 24.40 35.10 26.87
N ALA A 362 25.04 33.97 27.11
CA ALA A 362 25.51 33.07 26.05
C ALA A 362 24.34 32.26 25.46
N THR A 363 24.26 32.19 24.13
CA THR A 363 23.19 31.49 23.39
C THR A 363 23.69 30.31 22.56
N ASP A 364 25.01 30.08 22.48
CA ASP A 364 25.64 29.12 21.56
C ASP A 364 25.12 27.69 21.70
N SER A 365 24.83 27.25 22.93
CA SER A 365 24.33 25.90 23.25
C SER A 365 22.85 25.87 23.64
N MET A 366 22.11 26.97 23.41
CA MET A 366 20.72 27.11 23.89
C MET A 366 19.80 26.06 23.25
N TYR A 367 19.84 25.90 21.93
CA TYR A 367 19.00 24.93 21.24
C TYR A 367 19.43 23.47 21.47
N GLU A 368 20.70 23.23 21.80
CA GLU A 368 21.16 21.90 22.22
C GLU A 368 20.57 21.52 23.59
N GLY A 369 20.51 22.47 24.53
CA GLY A 369 19.85 22.30 25.81
C GLY A 369 18.34 22.09 25.67
N LEU A 370 17.67 22.90 24.83
CA LEU A 370 16.25 22.74 24.51
C LEU A 370 15.95 21.38 23.87
N ALA A 371 16.78 20.91 22.93
CA ALA A 371 16.62 19.57 22.34
C ALA A 371 16.77 18.44 23.37
N ALA A 372 17.68 18.58 24.35
CA ALA A 372 17.82 17.61 25.43
C ALA A 372 16.57 17.52 26.34
N LEU A 373 15.80 18.61 26.43
CA LEU A 373 14.50 18.68 27.11
C LEU A 373 13.32 18.26 26.21
N GLY A 374 13.59 17.82 24.98
CA GLY A 374 12.58 17.38 24.02
C GLY A 374 12.02 18.48 23.12
N TYR A 375 12.60 19.68 23.06
CA TYR A 375 12.19 20.70 22.10
C TYR A 375 13.06 20.63 20.83
N ASP A 376 12.58 19.89 19.83
CA ASP A 376 13.26 19.66 18.57
C ASP A 376 12.91 20.75 17.54
N TYR A 377 13.30 22.00 17.83
CA TYR A 377 13.03 23.12 16.93
C TYR A 377 13.87 23.04 15.65
N GLY A 378 13.23 23.17 14.50
CA GLY A 378 13.85 23.35 13.18
C GLY A 378 14.22 24.81 12.89
N PRO A 379 14.82 25.11 11.72
CA PRO A 379 15.39 26.41 11.41
C PRO A 379 14.43 27.60 11.58
N GLN A 380 13.14 27.45 11.28
CA GLN A 380 12.19 28.56 11.39
C GLN A 380 11.85 28.96 12.83
N PHE A 381 11.99 28.04 13.79
CA PHE A 381 11.76 28.30 15.22
C PHE A 381 13.04 28.71 15.96
N ARG A 382 14.20 28.66 15.31
CA ARG A 382 15.49 29.05 15.91
C ARG A 382 15.78 30.55 15.75
N GLY A 383 14.86 31.39 16.21
CA GLY A 383 14.87 32.84 15.96
C GLY A 383 15.73 33.70 16.88
N VAL A 384 16.14 33.20 18.06
CA VAL A 384 16.92 33.98 19.06
C VAL A 384 18.29 34.38 18.50
N ARG A 385 18.58 35.69 18.44
CA ARG A 385 19.85 36.25 17.96
C ARG A 385 20.79 36.65 19.09
N ALA A 386 20.26 37.29 20.11
CA ALA A 386 21.02 37.75 21.26
C ALA A 386 20.11 37.92 22.48
N VAL A 387 20.68 37.72 23.67
CA VAL A 387 19.97 37.82 24.95
C VAL A 387 20.81 38.61 25.94
N TRP A 388 20.17 39.48 26.71
CA TRP A 388 20.79 40.26 27.78
C TRP A 388 19.94 40.23 29.04
N GLN A 389 20.59 40.33 30.19
CA GLN A 389 19.94 40.46 31.49
C GLN A 389 20.16 41.86 32.05
N HIS A 390 19.11 42.50 32.56
CA HIS A 390 19.21 43.75 33.29
C HIS A 390 18.26 43.72 34.52
N GLY A 391 18.85 43.55 35.71
CA GLY A 391 18.08 43.25 36.92
C GLY A 391 17.43 41.87 36.82
N ASP A 392 16.13 41.81 37.07
CA ASP A 392 15.31 40.59 36.97
C ASP A 392 14.67 40.40 35.58
N ASP A 393 14.91 41.34 34.66
CA ASP A 393 14.35 41.33 33.31
C ASP A 393 15.32 40.74 32.29
N ILE A 394 14.76 40.02 31.32
CA ILE A 394 15.46 39.48 30.16
C ILE A 394 15.08 40.26 28.92
N TYR A 395 16.09 40.64 28.15
CA TYR A 395 15.95 41.34 26.89
C TYR A 395 16.44 40.44 25.77
N GLY A 396 15.67 40.31 24.69
CA GLY A 396 16.03 39.46 23.56
C GLY A 396 15.83 40.15 22.22
N GLU A 397 16.70 39.83 21.27
CA GLU A 397 16.49 40.13 19.86
C GLU A 397 16.18 38.84 19.11
N ILE A 398 15.02 38.79 18.47
CA ILE A 398 14.47 37.60 17.81
C ILE A 398 14.20 37.95 16.35
N ALA A 399 14.60 37.10 15.41
CA ALA A 399 14.37 37.36 13.99
C ALA A 399 13.95 36.10 13.24
N LEU A 400 12.95 36.23 12.36
CA LEU A 400 12.59 35.19 11.40
C LEU A 400 13.73 35.01 10.38
N PRO A 401 13.95 33.77 9.88
CA PRO A 401 14.83 33.56 8.74
C PRO A 401 14.26 34.23 7.47
N ASP A 402 15.13 34.61 6.54
CA ASP A 402 14.77 35.33 5.32
C ASP A 402 13.79 34.51 4.44
N GLU A 403 13.87 33.19 4.54
CA GLU A 403 13.05 32.22 3.82
C GLU A 403 11.63 32.05 4.40
N ALA A 404 11.34 32.59 5.59
CA ALA A 404 10.00 32.51 6.20
C ALA A 404 8.98 33.36 5.42
N VAL A 405 7.93 32.71 4.92
CA VAL A 405 6.86 33.29 4.10
C VAL A 405 5.65 33.65 4.96
N GLY A 406 4.96 34.75 4.63
CA GLY A 406 3.66 35.10 5.21
C GLY A 406 3.71 35.83 6.55
N ALA A 407 4.86 36.40 6.94
CA ALA A 407 4.99 37.19 8.16
C ALA A 407 3.99 38.35 8.24
N GLU A 408 3.68 38.96 7.10
CA GLU A 408 2.70 40.04 6.92
C GLU A 408 1.23 39.62 7.05
N SER A 409 0.94 38.31 7.05
CA SER A 409 -0.42 37.79 7.08
C SER A 409 -0.88 37.32 8.47
N PHE A 410 0.02 37.33 9.45
CA PHE A 410 -0.28 37.05 10.86
C PHE A 410 -0.24 38.35 11.66
N GLY A 411 -0.91 38.37 12.82
CA GLY A 411 -0.76 39.45 13.79
C GLY A 411 0.68 39.48 14.31
N VAL A 412 1.17 38.34 14.80
CA VAL A 412 2.62 38.08 14.95
C VAL A 412 2.88 36.67 14.45
N HIS A 413 3.85 36.51 13.54
CA HIS A 413 4.14 35.19 12.97
C HIS A 413 4.39 34.15 14.08
N PRO A 414 3.71 32.98 14.10
CA PRO A 414 3.77 32.04 15.21
C PRO A 414 5.18 31.61 15.60
N ALA A 415 6.04 31.30 14.62
CA ALA A 415 7.44 30.92 14.88
C ALA A 415 8.29 32.07 15.48
N LEU A 416 7.96 33.33 15.15
CA LEU A 416 8.66 34.51 15.68
C LEU A 416 8.28 34.76 17.14
N LEU A 417 6.98 34.68 17.44
CA LEU A 417 6.48 34.81 18.79
C LEU A 417 6.93 33.64 19.66
N ASP A 418 6.96 32.42 19.13
CA ASP A 418 7.39 31.22 19.85
C ASP A 418 8.88 31.32 20.23
N ALA A 419 9.73 31.75 19.30
CA ALA A 419 11.15 32.00 19.57
C ALA A 419 11.38 33.08 20.65
N ALA A 420 10.45 34.03 20.84
CA ALA A 420 10.50 34.96 21.96
C ALA A 420 10.23 34.28 23.31
N LEU A 421 9.48 33.18 23.34
CA LEU A 421 9.22 32.40 24.55
C LEU A 421 10.45 31.59 24.99
N HIS A 422 11.40 31.33 24.08
CA HIS A 422 12.66 30.62 24.43
C HIS A 422 13.52 31.43 25.41
N LEU A 423 13.24 32.72 25.57
CA LEU A 423 13.88 33.57 26.58
C LEU A 423 13.55 33.17 28.02
N ILE A 424 12.48 32.39 28.24
CA ILE A 424 12.03 31.92 29.57
C ILE A 424 13.14 31.13 30.27
N ASP A 425 13.94 30.36 29.51
CA ASP A 425 15.04 29.57 30.07
C ASP A 425 16.12 30.44 30.73
N PHE A 426 16.22 31.73 30.36
CA PHE A 426 17.17 32.67 30.94
C PHE A 426 16.62 33.43 32.17
N MET A 427 15.33 33.28 32.52
CA MET A 427 14.72 34.02 33.63
C MET A 427 15.32 33.62 34.99
N PRO A 428 15.58 34.57 35.91
CA PRO A 428 16.07 34.24 37.25
C PRO A 428 15.12 33.30 38.00
N GLY A 429 15.63 32.15 38.45
CA GLY A 429 14.81 31.11 39.13
C GLY A 429 14.21 30.06 38.19
N SER A 430 14.45 30.14 36.87
CA SER A 430 14.24 29.02 35.93
C SER A 430 15.23 27.86 36.18
N GLY A 431 16.35 28.15 36.84
CA GLY A 431 17.40 27.17 37.15
C GLY A 431 17.26 26.50 38.53
N LYS A 432 17.16 25.17 38.49
CA LYS A 432 17.50 24.14 39.51
C LYS A 432 17.15 24.44 40.99
N ALA A 433 16.22 23.65 41.53
CA ALA A 433 16.40 23.07 42.86
C ALA A 433 17.16 21.73 42.73
N GLU A 434 18.12 21.45 43.60
CA GLU A 434 18.81 20.15 43.61
C GLU A 434 17.81 19.01 43.88
N GLY A 435 17.55 18.16 42.89
CA GLY A 435 16.78 16.92 43.04
C GLY A 435 15.43 16.82 42.31
N GLU A 436 15.04 17.81 41.50
CA GLU A 436 13.83 17.73 40.63
C GLU A 436 14.20 17.29 39.20
N GLU A 437 13.38 16.40 38.61
CA GLU A 437 13.51 15.95 37.22
C GLU A 437 13.17 17.10 36.25
N GLU A 438 13.94 17.24 35.17
CA GLU A 438 13.69 18.26 34.14
C GLU A 438 12.43 17.91 33.33
N GLU A 439 11.40 18.75 33.43
CA GLU A 439 10.12 18.55 32.72
C GLU A 439 10.00 19.47 31.49
N THR A 440 9.61 18.92 30.35
CA THR A 440 9.22 19.69 29.15
C THR A 440 7.93 20.45 29.43
N ARG A 441 7.91 21.77 29.20
CA ARG A 441 6.77 22.67 29.46
C ARG A 441 6.31 23.36 28.19
N ILE A 442 5.01 23.55 28.05
CA ILE A 442 4.40 24.26 26.92
C ILE A 442 3.51 25.39 27.41
N PRO A 443 3.22 26.40 26.56
CA PRO A 443 2.21 27.42 26.85
C PRO A 443 0.89 26.78 27.30
N PHE A 444 0.32 27.30 28.38
CA PHE A 444 -0.93 26.77 28.95
C PHE A 444 -2.01 27.83 29.07
N ALA A 445 -1.69 29.02 29.60
CA ALA A 445 -2.67 30.09 29.74
C ALA A 445 -2.06 31.44 29.39
N TRP A 446 -2.79 32.22 28.60
CA TRP A 446 -2.46 33.59 28.20
C TRP A 446 -3.45 34.54 28.84
N SER A 447 -2.98 35.70 29.32
CA SER A 447 -3.84 36.75 29.84
C SER A 447 -3.39 38.12 29.38
N GLY A 448 -4.35 38.98 29.03
CA GLY A 448 -4.12 40.34 28.58
C GLY A 448 -3.17 40.41 27.39
N VAL A 449 -3.52 39.77 26.27
CA VAL A 449 -2.76 39.81 25.02
C VAL A 449 -3.38 40.82 24.07
N ASP A 450 -2.55 41.72 23.56
CA ASP A 450 -2.92 42.73 22.57
C ASP A 450 -1.85 42.80 21.47
N PHE A 451 -2.28 42.75 20.21
CA PHE A 451 -1.42 42.86 19.03
C PHE A 451 -1.62 44.24 18.41
N HIS A 452 -0.52 45.01 18.32
CA HIS A 452 -0.54 46.42 17.93
C HIS A 452 -0.24 46.61 16.45
N THR A 453 0.82 45.96 15.94
CA THR A 453 1.31 46.14 14.57
C THR A 453 1.68 44.80 13.95
N PRO A 454 1.01 44.37 12.86
CA PRO A 454 1.33 43.12 12.18
C PRO A 454 2.58 43.21 11.29
N GLY A 455 3.09 42.06 10.85
CA GLY A 455 4.14 41.98 9.83
C GLY A 455 5.58 42.19 10.31
N ALA A 456 5.82 42.20 11.63
CA ALA A 456 7.17 42.26 12.16
C ALA A 456 7.98 40.99 11.78
N ARG A 457 9.23 41.19 11.35
CA ARG A 457 10.21 40.11 11.07
C ARG A 457 11.34 40.04 12.09
N LEU A 458 11.52 41.11 12.86
CA LEU A 458 12.50 41.24 13.93
C LEU A 458 11.81 41.85 15.14
N LEU A 459 11.95 41.20 16.29
CA LEU A 459 11.41 41.62 17.57
C LEU A 459 12.54 42.00 18.53
N ARG A 460 12.31 43.07 19.28
CA ARG A 460 13.00 43.39 20.52
C ARG A 460 12.02 43.14 21.65
N VAL A 461 12.38 42.22 22.53
CA VAL A 461 11.51 41.69 23.57
C VAL A 461 12.07 42.08 24.92
N ARG A 462 11.22 42.57 25.82
CA ARG A 462 11.47 42.62 27.26
C ARG A 462 10.56 41.61 27.94
N MET A 463 11.14 40.71 28.71
CA MET A 463 10.47 39.69 29.48
C MET A 463 10.71 39.92 30.98
N SER A 464 9.64 39.86 31.76
CA SER A 464 9.66 40.05 33.22
C SER A 464 8.85 38.95 33.90
N ALA A 465 9.12 38.69 35.18
CA ALA A 465 8.33 37.74 35.95
C ALA A 465 6.92 38.30 36.23
N ALA A 466 5.89 37.49 35.95
CA ALA A 466 4.51 37.73 36.37
C ALA A 466 4.17 36.76 37.52
N GLY A 467 3.25 37.15 38.42
CA GLY A 467 2.90 36.34 39.59
C GLY A 467 2.53 34.87 39.25
N ALA A 468 2.62 33.98 40.24
CA ALA A 468 2.34 32.53 40.11
C ALA A 468 3.23 31.76 39.11
N GLY A 469 4.45 32.25 38.84
CA GLY A 469 5.42 31.56 37.98
C GLY A 469 5.21 31.77 36.48
N GLY A 470 4.41 32.78 36.11
CA GLY A 470 4.25 33.21 34.71
C GLY A 470 5.26 34.27 34.29
N VAL A 471 5.21 34.67 33.02
CA VAL A 471 6.03 35.75 32.45
C VAL A 471 5.16 36.79 31.74
N SER A 472 5.57 38.05 31.76
CA SER A 472 4.97 39.13 30.97
C SER A 472 5.94 39.56 29.86
N LEU A 473 5.43 39.89 28.68
CA LEU A 473 6.23 40.30 27.53
C LEU A 473 5.77 41.67 27.00
N ALA A 474 6.74 42.57 26.77
CA ALA A 474 6.58 43.77 25.97
C ALA A 474 7.42 43.64 24.70
N ILE A 475 6.79 43.76 23.54
CA ILE A 475 7.39 43.43 22.24
C ILE A 475 7.30 44.63 21.30
N VAL A 476 8.44 45.02 20.74
CA VAL A 476 8.56 46.08 19.72
C VAL A 476 9.35 45.56 18.51
N ASP A 477 9.23 46.23 17.36
CA ASP A 477 10.03 45.92 16.18
C ASP A 477 11.46 46.50 16.25
N GLY A 478 12.26 46.30 15.20
CA GLY A 478 13.61 46.86 15.11
C GLY A 478 13.69 48.40 15.09
N ALA A 479 12.58 49.07 14.76
CA ALA A 479 12.44 50.53 14.78
C ALA A 479 11.89 51.06 16.12
N GLY A 480 11.44 50.17 17.00
CA GLY A 480 10.84 50.48 18.29
C GLY A 480 9.32 50.68 18.25
N THR A 481 8.66 50.32 17.16
CA THR A 481 7.19 50.33 17.07
C THR A 481 6.60 49.20 17.91
N PRO A 482 5.57 49.44 18.75
CA PRO A 482 4.88 48.37 19.47
C PRO A 482 4.32 47.30 18.52
N VAL A 483 4.63 46.04 18.82
CA VAL A 483 4.16 44.87 18.06
C VAL A 483 3.14 44.08 18.86
N ALA A 484 3.45 43.72 20.11
CA ALA A 484 2.55 42.97 20.97
C ALA A 484 2.84 43.22 22.46
N SER A 485 1.82 43.04 23.29
CA SER A 485 1.93 43.09 24.75
C SER A 485 1.19 41.91 25.36
N ILE A 486 1.83 41.23 26.31
CA ILE A 486 1.31 40.03 26.99
C ILE A 486 1.45 40.24 28.49
N ALA A 487 0.33 40.40 29.18
CA ALA A 487 0.34 40.67 30.63
C ALA A 487 0.79 39.44 31.44
N SER A 488 0.38 38.24 31.05
CA SER A 488 0.85 37.00 31.66
C SER A 488 0.78 35.81 30.70
N LEU A 489 1.81 34.97 30.74
CA LEU A 489 1.87 33.65 30.14
C LEU A 489 2.28 32.64 31.22
N ALA A 490 1.45 31.62 31.44
CA ALA A 490 1.76 30.47 32.28
C ALA A 490 2.13 29.26 31.43
N LEU A 491 3.12 28.49 31.88
CA LEU A 491 3.55 27.23 31.27
C LEU A 491 3.12 26.04 32.13
N ARG A 492 2.93 24.87 31.49
CA ARG A 492 2.62 23.61 32.19
C ARG A 492 3.47 22.46 31.63
N PRO A 493 3.89 21.49 32.45
CA PRO A 493 4.52 20.28 31.96
C PRO A 493 3.61 19.49 31.02
N VAL A 494 4.24 18.79 30.07
CA VAL A 494 3.57 17.91 29.12
C VAL A 494 4.32 16.59 29.00
N THR A 495 3.58 15.49 28.79
CA THR A 495 4.16 14.16 28.58
C THR A 495 4.06 13.72 27.12
N PRO A 496 4.92 12.78 26.65
CA PRO A 496 4.82 12.25 25.28
C PRO A 496 3.44 11.65 24.96
N GLN A 497 2.79 11.03 25.95
CA GLN A 497 1.46 10.44 25.80
C GLN A 497 0.38 11.50 25.52
N GLN A 498 0.49 12.68 26.14
CA GLN A 498 -0.45 13.80 25.93
C GLN A 498 -0.29 14.46 24.55
N LEU A 499 0.88 14.30 23.92
CA LEU A 499 1.18 14.84 22.59
C LEU A 499 0.87 13.85 21.46
N GLY A 500 0.43 12.63 21.78
CA GLY A 500 0.30 11.55 20.80
C GLY A 500 1.64 11.11 20.21
N ALA A 501 2.76 11.42 20.89
CA ALA A 501 4.13 11.21 20.44
C ALA A 501 4.63 9.75 20.56
N GLY A 502 3.72 8.79 20.42
CA GLY A 502 4.10 7.40 20.14
C GLY A 502 4.29 7.24 18.63
N PRO A 503 5.11 6.27 18.15
CA PRO A 503 5.10 5.94 16.73
C PRO A 503 3.66 5.60 16.35
N GLN A 504 3.06 6.35 15.42
CA GLN A 504 1.65 6.16 15.03
C GLN A 504 1.36 4.76 14.46
N SER A 505 2.40 3.97 14.22
CA SER A 505 2.38 2.60 13.71
C SER A 505 2.83 1.55 14.75
N LEU A 506 2.90 1.88 16.05
CA LEU A 506 3.18 0.93 17.12
C LEU A 506 1.94 0.69 17.98
N TYR A 507 1.55 -0.57 18.12
CA TYR A 507 0.35 -0.98 18.83
C TYR A 507 0.64 -2.09 19.85
N ARG A 508 -0.34 -2.38 20.72
CA ARG A 508 -0.32 -3.49 21.67
C ARG A 508 -1.70 -4.15 21.77
N MET A 509 -1.72 -5.37 22.30
CA MET A 509 -2.97 -6.08 22.58
C MET A 509 -3.53 -5.68 23.94
N GLU A 510 -4.77 -5.21 23.98
CA GLU A 510 -5.54 -4.95 25.19
C GLU A 510 -6.75 -5.88 25.27
N TRP A 511 -7.15 -6.24 26.49
CA TRP A 511 -8.28 -7.14 26.74
C TRP A 511 -9.44 -6.36 27.37
N THR A 512 -10.45 -6.06 26.54
CA THR A 512 -11.60 -5.25 26.93
C THR A 512 -12.73 -6.14 27.44
N ALA A 513 -13.42 -5.71 28.50
CA ALA A 513 -14.56 -6.45 29.03
C ALA A 513 -15.76 -6.39 28.08
N VAL A 514 -16.34 -7.55 27.78
CA VAL A 514 -17.56 -7.67 26.97
C VAL A 514 -18.77 -7.75 27.91
N PRO A 515 -19.75 -6.84 27.81
CA PRO A 515 -20.98 -6.94 28.56
C PRO A 515 -21.75 -8.19 28.13
N ALA A 516 -21.98 -9.13 29.06
CA ALA A 516 -22.96 -10.18 28.83
C ALA A 516 -24.36 -9.58 29.05
N ASP A 517 -25.20 -9.53 28.02
CA ASP A 517 -26.62 -9.28 28.23
C ASP A 517 -27.16 -10.35 29.20
N SER A 518 -27.88 -9.90 30.23
CA SER A 518 -28.34 -10.78 31.30
C SER A 518 -29.17 -11.92 30.70
N PRO A 519 -28.90 -13.20 31.06
CA PRO A 519 -29.58 -14.35 30.48
C PRO A 519 -31.00 -14.44 31.06
N ALA A 520 -31.91 -13.60 30.56
CA ALA A 520 -33.31 -13.61 30.95
C ALA A 520 -34.19 -14.41 29.97
N SER A 521 -33.64 -14.94 28.87
CA SER A 521 -34.46 -15.65 27.87
C SER A 521 -33.77 -16.71 27.00
N ALA A 522 -32.46 -16.98 27.17
CA ALA A 522 -31.82 -18.10 26.47
C ALA A 522 -31.81 -19.32 27.40
N GLU A 523 -32.56 -20.37 27.04
CA GLU A 523 -32.28 -21.70 27.60
C GLU A 523 -30.79 -21.99 27.37
N ALA A 524 -30.01 -22.12 28.44
CA ALA A 524 -28.59 -22.38 28.35
C ALA A 524 -28.41 -23.73 27.65
N VAL A 525 -28.10 -23.71 26.35
CA VAL A 525 -27.73 -24.90 25.60
C VAL A 525 -26.43 -25.40 26.20
N GLU A 526 -26.47 -26.56 26.87
CA GLU A 526 -25.24 -27.17 27.38
C GLU A 526 -24.33 -27.51 26.20
N PRO A 527 -23.07 -27.04 26.21
CA PRO A 527 -22.13 -27.37 25.15
C PRO A 527 -21.83 -28.86 25.12
N VAL A 528 -21.87 -29.47 23.94
CA VAL A 528 -21.56 -30.90 23.73
C VAL A 528 -20.14 -31.03 23.18
N GLU A 529 -19.39 -32.00 23.67
CA GLU A 529 -18.01 -32.26 23.23
C GLU A 529 -17.97 -32.84 21.82
N LEU A 530 -16.99 -32.42 21.00
CA LEU A 530 -16.82 -32.91 19.63
C LEU A 530 -16.64 -34.43 19.59
N SER A 531 -15.95 -35.01 20.57
CA SER A 531 -15.75 -36.47 20.67
C SER A 531 -17.07 -37.24 20.86
N GLU A 532 -18.04 -36.66 21.57
CA GLU A 532 -19.38 -37.24 21.73
C GLU A 532 -20.19 -37.15 20.43
N VAL A 533 -20.09 -36.02 19.71
CA VAL A 533 -20.73 -35.83 18.41
C VAL A 533 -20.17 -36.78 17.36
N LEU A 534 -18.84 -36.96 17.32
CA LEU A 534 -18.18 -37.90 16.40
C LEU A 534 -18.46 -39.37 16.75
N GLY A 535 -18.74 -39.68 18.02
CA GLY A 535 -19.15 -41.01 18.47
C GLY A 535 -20.62 -41.36 18.20
N ALA A 536 -21.45 -40.38 17.82
CA ALA A 536 -22.86 -40.58 17.50
C ALA A 536 -23.07 -41.01 16.03
N PRO A 537 -24.20 -41.66 15.69
CA PRO A 537 -24.52 -41.99 14.31
C PRO A 537 -24.56 -40.74 13.40
N GLU A 538 -24.13 -40.84 12.15
CA GLU A 538 -24.11 -39.72 11.19
C GLU A 538 -25.47 -39.03 10.97
N THR A 539 -26.57 -39.73 11.27
CA THR A 539 -27.95 -39.21 11.16
C THR A 539 -28.42 -38.42 12.38
N ALA A 540 -27.63 -38.36 13.47
CA ALA A 540 -27.97 -37.59 14.66
C ALA A 540 -27.89 -36.09 14.39
N ALA A 541 -28.82 -35.32 14.95
CA ALA A 541 -28.79 -33.87 14.87
C ALA A 541 -27.57 -33.31 15.61
N VAL A 542 -26.81 -32.43 14.95
CA VAL A 542 -25.66 -31.75 15.55
C VAL A 542 -26.15 -30.54 16.35
N PRO A 543 -25.73 -30.36 17.62
CA PRO A 543 -26.03 -29.16 18.40
C PRO A 543 -25.47 -27.89 17.76
N ALA A 544 -26.16 -26.75 17.95
CA ALA A 544 -25.71 -25.46 17.40
C ALA A 544 -24.31 -25.04 17.89
N LEU A 545 -23.91 -25.46 19.09
CA LEU A 545 -22.60 -25.21 19.69
C LEU A 545 -21.93 -26.53 20.08
N VAL A 546 -20.76 -26.79 19.51
CA VAL A 546 -19.93 -27.97 19.79
C VAL A 546 -18.58 -27.50 20.32
N VAL A 547 -18.05 -28.15 21.36
CA VAL A 547 -16.77 -27.78 21.98
C VAL A 547 -15.65 -28.73 21.56
N LEU A 548 -14.48 -28.17 21.24
CA LEU A 548 -13.23 -28.89 21.07
C LEU A 548 -12.24 -28.41 22.14
N ARG A 549 -11.77 -29.33 22.98
CA ARG A 549 -10.63 -29.09 23.87
C ARG A 549 -9.38 -29.72 23.25
N PRO A 550 -8.33 -28.96 22.91
CA PRO A 550 -7.11 -29.51 22.36
C PRO A 550 -6.52 -30.56 23.31
N ASP A 551 -6.13 -31.72 22.77
CA ASP A 551 -5.43 -32.72 23.56
C ASP A 551 -4.05 -32.18 23.93
N THR A 552 -3.85 -31.98 25.23
CA THR A 552 -2.59 -31.51 25.77
C THR A 552 -1.97 -32.62 26.59
N GLU A 553 -1.00 -33.31 26.01
CA GLU A 553 -0.19 -34.24 26.77
C GLU A 553 0.59 -33.45 27.83
N THR A 554 0.17 -33.56 29.09
CA THR A 554 0.76 -32.84 30.23
C THR A 554 2.00 -33.54 30.80
N SER A 555 2.50 -34.59 30.13
CA SER A 555 3.70 -35.29 30.57
C SER A 555 4.91 -34.38 30.47
N SER A 556 5.66 -34.22 31.57
CA SER A 556 6.92 -33.47 31.60
C SER A 556 8.03 -34.11 30.78
N ASP A 557 7.86 -35.36 30.35
CA ASP A 557 8.86 -36.11 29.59
C ASP A 557 8.87 -35.76 28.09
N VAL A 558 7.91 -34.95 27.62
CA VAL A 558 7.81 -34.49 26.24
C VAL A 558 8.16 -33.01 26.18
N ASP A 559 9.10 -32.65 25.30
CA ASP A 559 9.53 -31.25 25.13
C ASP A 559 8.41 -30.34 24.59
N VAL A 560 8.59 -29.03 24.77
CA VAL A 560 7.60 -28.03 24.36
C VAL A 560 7.34 -28.05 22.84
N PRO A 561 8.35 -28.08 21.95
CA PRO A 561 8.11 -28.12 20.50
C PRO A 561 7.29 -29.34 20.05
N THR A 562 7.56 -30.53 20.60
CA THR A 562 6.78 -31.73 20.28
C THR A 562 5.32 -31.58 20.72
N ARG A 563 5.07 -31.01 21.90
CA ARG A 563 3.70 -30.76 22.37
C ARG A 563 2.96 -29.74 21.49
N VAL A 564 3.64 -28.67 21.07
CA VAL A 564 3.10 -27.69 20.11
C VAL A 564 2.71 -28.37 18.79
N GLY A 565 3.61 -29.18 18.22
CA GLY A 565 3.36 -29.89 16.97
C GLY A 565 2.13 -30.81 17.06
N ARG A 566 2.00 -31.57 18.15
CA ARG A 566 0.83 -32.45 18.38
C ARG A 566 -0.46 -31.68 18.51
N ALA A 567 -0.48 -30.61 19.32
CA ALA A 567 -1.67 -29.79 19.52
C ALA A 567 -2.11 -29.10 18.21
N ALA A 568 -1.17 -28.53 17.46
CA ALA A 568 -1.44 -27.88 16.18
C ALA A 568 -2.02 -28.86 15.14
N VAL A 569 -1.43 -30.05 15.01
CA VAL A 569 -1.92 -31.08 14.07
C VAL A 569 -3.29 -31.61 14.49
N SER A 570 -3.49 -31.91 15.78
CA SER A 570 -4.77 -32.40 16.28
C SER A 570 -5.91 -31.41 16.05
N VAL A 571 -5.70 -30.12 16.33
CA VAL A 571 -6.71 -29.10 16.07
C VAL A 571 -6.90 -28.88 14.57
N LEU A 572 -5.82 -28.89 13.76
CA LEU A 572 -5.94 -28.79 12.31
C LEU A 572 -6.84 -29.88 11.73
N ASP A 573 -6.64 -31.13 12.14
CA ASP A 573 -7.46 -32.26 11.67
C ASP A 573 -8.93 -32.11 12.10
N ALA A 574 -9.19 -31.63 13.32
CA ALA A 574 -10.54 -31.36 13.78
C ALA A 574 -11.22 -30.23 12.98
N LEU A 575 -10.51 -29.14 12.70
CA LEU A 575 -11.03 -28.03 11.89
C LEU A 575 -11.30 -28.46 10.45
N ARG A 576 -10.41 -29.26 9.84
CA ARG A 576 -10.60 -29.79 8.48
C ARG A 576 -11.79 -30.74 8.40
N THR A 577 -11.91 -31.65 9.37
CA THR A 577 -13.06 -32.56 9.48
C THR A 577 -14.37 -31.78 9.63
N TRP A 578 -14.37 -30.74 10.48
CA TRP A 578 -15.53 -29.87 10.67
C TRP A 578 -15.98 -29.14 9.39
N LEU A 579 -15.05 -28.77 8.53
CA LEU A 579 -15.35 -28.11 7.26
C LEU A 579 -15.74 -29.09 6.15
N ALA A 580 -15.28 -30.34 6.21
CA ALA A 580 -15.51 -31.34 5.18
C ALA A 580 -16.89 -31.99 5.24
N GLU A 581 -17.52 -32.06 6.41
CA GLU A 581 -18.81 -32.77 6.59
C GLU A 581 -20.01 -31.81 6.59
N GLU A 582 -20.98 -32.04 5.68
CA GLU A 582 -22.18 -31.20 5.52
C GLU A 582 -23.02 -31.09 6.79
N ARG A 583 -23.07 -32.14 7.63
CA ARG A 583 -23.84 -32.15 8.89
C ARG A 583 -23.42 -31.05 9.87
N PHE A 584 -22.23 -30.47 9.72
CA PHE A 584 -21.72 -29.40 10.57
C PHE A 584 -21.98 -27.98 10.03
N HIS A 585 -22.57 -27.82 8.84
CA HIS A 585 -22.76 -26.50 8.19
C HIS A 585 -23.60 -25.50 9.00
N SER A 586 -24.57 -25.99 9.78
CA SER A 586 -25.45 -25.15 10.62
C SER A 586 -24.87 -24.86 12.00
N SER A 587 -23.78 -25.52 12.39
CA SER A 587 -23.23 -25.50 13.75
C SER A 587 -21.95 -24.66 13.84
N ARG A 588 -21.62 -24.21 15.05
CA ARG A 588 -20.38 -23.49 15.36
C ARG A 588 -19.48 -24.33 16.28
N LEU A 589 -18.20 -24.41 15.94
CA LEU A 589 -17.20 -25.10 16.75
C LEU A 589 -16.49 -24.10 17.67
N VAL A 590 -16.49 -24.38 18.97
CA VAL A 590 -15.85 -23.58 20.02
C VAL A 590 -14.58 -24.30 20.48
N VAL A 591 -13.42 -23.77 20.12
CA VAL A 591 -12.12 -24.30 20.57
C VAL A 591 -11.80 -23.71 21.93
N VAL A 592 -11.75 -24.56 22.96
CA VAL A 592 -11.53 -24.14 24.35
C VAL A 592 -10.11 -24.47 24.77
N THR A 593 -9.30 -23.42 24.96
CA THR A 593 -7.93 -23.52 25.46
C THR A 593 -7.85 -23.20 26.96
N HIS A 594 -6.81 -23.64 27.65
CA HIS A 594 -6.57 -23.33 29.07
C HIS A 594 -5.26 -22.57 29.26
N GLY A 595 -5.35 -21.35 29.80
CA GLY A 595 -4.19 -20.48 30.06
C GLY A 595 -3.33 -20.17 28.84
N ALA A 596 -3.86 -20.27 27.62
CA ALA A 596 -3.10 -20.10 26.37
C ALA A 596 -2.74 -18.64 26.06
N VAL A 597 -3.50 -17.68 26.59
CA VAL A 597 -3.28 -16.25 26.37
C VAL A 597 -3.15 -15.51 27.70
N ARG A 598 -2.47 -14.36 27.67
CA ARG A 598 -2.32 -13.50 28.84
C ARG A 598 -3.18 -12.26 28.69
N THR A 599 -4.06 -12.01 29.67
CA THR A 599 -5.00 -10.88 29.66
C THR A 599 -4.56 -9.69 30.50
N GLY A 600 -3.59 -9.89 31.39
CA GLY A 600 -3.04 -8.86 32.27
C GLY A 600 -1.91 -9.40 33.15
N SER A 601 -1.44 -8.56 34.08
CA SER A 601 -0.35 -8.90 35.01
C SER A 601 -0.69 -10.04 35.97
N ASP A 602 -1.97 -10.20 36.30
CA ASP A 602 -2.47 -11.19 37.25
C ASP A 602 -2.49 -12.62 36.69
N ASP A 603 -2.40 -12.75 35.36
CA ASP A 603 -2.29 -14.05 34.69
C ASP A 603 -0.84 -14.57 34.78
N GLY A 604 -0.73 -15.89 34.99
CA GLY A 604 0.54 -16.61 34.98
C GLY A 604 1.18 -16.70 33.59
N ALA A 605 2.23 -17.53 33.48
CA ALA A 605 2.85 -17.81 32.19
C ALA A 605 1.86 -18.50 31.24
N PRO A 606 1.81 -18.13 29.95
CA PRO A 606 0.92 -18.78 29.00
C PRO A 606 1.33 -20.24 28.76
N ASP A 607 0.34 -21.11 28.50
CA ASP A 607 0.58 -22.47 28.02
C ASP A 607 1.13 -22.42 26.58
N LEU A 608 2.43 -22.67 26.47
CA LEU A 608 3.14 -22.60 25.19
C LEU A 608 2.71 -23.67 24.18
N ALA A 609 2.09 -24.78 24.60
CA ALA A 609 1.56 -25.80 23.70
C ALA A 609 0.19 -25.40 23.11
N GLN A 610 -0.63 -24.69 23.90
CA GLN A 610 -1.97 -24.26 23.47
C GLN A 610 -1.98 -22.87 22.83
N ALA A 611 -1.07 -21.96 23.17
CA ALA A 611 -1.03 -20.63 22.55
C ALA A 611 -1.04 -20.68 21.00
N PRO A 612 -0.24 -21.53 20.33
CA PRO A 612 -0.22 -21.63 18.86
C PRO A 612 -1.57 -22.01 18.22
N VAL A 613 -2.45 -22.67 18.98
CA VAL A 613 -3.82 -23.02 18.52
C VAL A 613 -4.60 -21.76 18.17
N TRP A 614 -4.38 -20.65 18.86
CA TRP A 614 -5.04 -19.39 18.56
C TRP A 614 -4.70 -18.87 17.16
N GLY A 615 -3.43 -18.98 16.74
CA GLY A 615 -3.02 -18.59 15.38
C GLY A 615 -3.71 -19.45 14.30
N LEU A 616 -3.81 -20.76 14.54
CA LEU A 616 -4.48 -21.70 13.65
C LEU A 616 -5.99 -21.39 13.54
N VAL A 617 -6.67 -21.17 14.67
CA VAL A 617 -8.11 -20.88 14.69
C VAL A 617 -8.40 -19.51 14.10
N ARG A 618 -7.55 -18.48 14.32
CA ARG A 618 -7.67 -17.17 13.66
C ARG A 618 -7.61 -17.29 12.14
N ALA A 619 -6.70 -18.09 11.60
CA ALA A 619 -6.66 -18.37 10.18
C ALA A 619 -7.97 -19.04 9.71
N ALA A 620 -8.45 -20.05 10.44
CA ALA A 620 -9.71 -20.71 10.12
C ALA A 620 -10.93 -19.76 10.19
N GLN A 621 -10.94 -18.80 11.12
CA GLN A 621 -11.97 -17.76 11.26
C GLN A 621 -11.93 -16.76 10.12
N ALA A 622 -10.74 -16.28 9.74
CA ALA A 622 -10.57 -15.38 8.62
C ALA A 622 -10.97 -16.04 7.30
N GLU A 623 -10.69 -17.34 7.17
CA GLU A 623 -11.10 -18.13 6.02
C GLU A 623 -12.60 -18.46 6.03
N ASN A 624 -13.20 -18.74 7.19
CA ASN A 624 -14.59 -19.18 7.33
C ASN A 624 -15.32 -18.41 8.45
N PRO A 625 -15.72 -17.14 8.20
CA PRO A 625 -16.34 -16.29 9.20
C PRO A 625 -17.58 -16.93 9.85
N GLY A 626 -17.67 -16.83 11.18
CA GLY A 626 -18.82 -17.30 11.96
C GLY A 626 -18.88 -18.82 12.24
N ARG A 627 -17.99 -19.64 11.64
CA ARG A 627 -17.93 -21.10 11.85
C ARG A 627 -17.17 -21.52 13.11
N PHE A 628 -16.25 -20.67 13.59
CA PHE A 628 -15.33 -20.98 14.69
C PHE A 628 -15.28 -19.86 15.74
N THR A 629 -15.20 -20.23 17.01
CA THR A 629 -14.87 -19.33 18.13
C THR A 629 -13.73 -19.96 18.92
N VAL A 630 -12.76 -19.17 19.39
CA VAL A 630 -11.74 -19.61 20.35
C VAL A 630 -11.96 -18.94 21.69
N ILE A 631 -11.96 -19.73 22.76
CA ILE A 631 -12.18 -19.26 24.13
C ILE A 631 -11.07 -19.81 25.03
N ASP A 632 -10.32 -18.92 25.67
CA ASP A 632 -9.35 -19.34 26.68
C ASP A 632 -9.93 -19.24 28.09
N VAL A 633 -9.73 -20.26 28.91
CA VAL A 633 -10.26 -20.34 30.27
C VAL A 633 -9.15 -20.45 31.31
N ASP A 634 -9.39 -19.91 32.52
CA ASP A 634 -8.48 -20.03 33.66
C ASP A 634 -8.70 -21.29 34.52
N GLY A 635 -9.73 -22.08 34.22
CA GLY A 635 -10.12 -23.26 34.99
C GLY A 635 -10.86 -22.96 36.29
N SER A 636 -11.29 -21.70 36.50
CA SER A 636 -12.15 -21.35 37.63
C SER A 636 -13.60 -21.79 37.38
N ALA A 637 -14.30 -22.19 38.44
CA ALA A 637 -15.72 -22.54 38.34
C ALA A 637 -16.60 -21.37 37.85
N GLY A 638 -16.13 -20.12 37.95
CA GLY A 638 -16.79 -18.95 37.38
C GLY A 638 -16.71 -18.94 35.85
N SER A 639 -15.52 -19.21 35.30
CA SER A 639 -15.28 -19.31 33.86
C SER A 639 -16.03 -20.49 33.22
N ASP A 640 -16.09 -21.64 33.89
CA ASP A 640 -16.85 -22.80 33.40
C ASP A 640 -18.34 -22.47 33.23
N ARG A 641 -18.93 -21.73 34.18
CA ARG A 641 -20.34 -21.28 34.08
C ARG A 641 -20.55 -20.21 33.02
N ALA A 642 -19.53 -19.41 32.73
CA ALA A 642 -19.60 -18.33 31.74
C ALA A 642 -19.40 -18.83 30.30
N LEU A 643 -18.88 -20.05 30.10
CA LEU A 643 -18.52 -20.59 28.78
C LEU A 643 -19.67 -20.54 27.77
N ALA A 644 -20.87 -20.99 28.14
CA ALA A 644 -22.02 -20.97 27.24
C ALA A 644 -22.46 -19.54 26.87
N ALA A 645 -22.42 -18.62 27.83
CA ALA A 645 -22.75 -17.21 27.59
C ALA A 645 -21.71 -16.53 26.69
N ALA A 646 -20.43 -16.86 26.87
CA ALA A 646 -19.33 -16.38 26.04
C ALA A 646 -19.44 -16.89 24.59
N ALA A 647 -19.70 -18.18 24.40
CA ALA A 647 -19.87 -18.79 23.08
C ALA A 647 -21.08 -18.26 22.29
N ALA A 648 -22.10 -17.74 23.01
CA ALA A 648 -23.29 -17.12 22.40
C ALA A 648 -23.05 -15.68 21.92
N THR A 649 -21.92 -15.05 22.27
CA THR A 649 -21.57 -13.73 21.75
C THR A 649 -21.18 -13.78 20.26
N GLU A 650 -21.19 -12.63 19.61
CA GLU A 650 -20.67 -12.46 18.24
C GLU A 650 -19.14 -12.25 18.20
N GLU A 651 -18.45 -12.36 19.33
CA GLU A 651 -17.00 -12.27 19.40
C GLU A 651 -16.35 -13.59 18.94
N PRO A 652 -15.41 -13.54 17.98
CA PRO A 652 -14.71 -14.74 17.52
C PRO A 652 -13.66 -15.23 18.53
N GLU A 653 -13.18 -14.35 19.41
CA GLU A 653 -12.05 -14.57 20.29
C GLU A 653 -12.34 -14.04 21.69
N LEU A 654 -12.22 -14.91 22.71
CA LEU A 654 -12.56 -14.55 24.09
C LEU A 654 -11.59 -15.16 25.11
N ALA A 655 -11.42 -14.48 26.24
CA ALA A 655 -10.77 -15.02 27.43
C ALA A 655 -11.70 -14.90 28.64
N LEU A 656 -11.79 -15.99 29.42
CA LEU A 656 -12.57 -16.08 30.64
C LEU A 656 -11.64 -16.08 31.85
N ARG A 657 -11.78 -15.05 32.69
CA ARG A 657 -10.99 -14.86 33.92
C ARG A 657 -11.92 -14.60 35.10
N GLY A 658 -12.03 -15.56 36.02
CA GLY A 658 -12.93 -15.49 37.17
C GLY A 658 -14.41 -15.27 36.79
N GLY A 659 -14.83 -15.73 35.61
CA GLY A 659 -16.18 -15.50 35.07
C GLY A 659 -16.37 -14.15 34.34
N ARG A 660 -15.34 -13.31 34.21
CA ARG A 660 -15.35 -12.13 33.33
C ARG A 660 -15.09 -12.56 31.89
N ILE A 661 -15.88 -12.03 30.95
CA ILE A 661 -15.68 -12.24 29.52
C ILE A 661 -14.86 -11.07 28.98
N LEU A 662 -13.70 -11.36 28.41
CA LEU A 662 -12.77 -10.39 27.84
C LEU A 662 -12.58 -10.69 26.35
N ALA A 663 -12.45 -9.67 25.52
CA ALA A 663 -12.13 -9.80 24.10
C ALA A 663 -10.86 -9.00 23.75
N PRO A 664 -10.01 -9.50 22.86
CA PRO A 664 -8.77 -8.83 22.48
C PRO A 664 -9.06 -7.67 21.52
N ARG A 665 -8.35 -6.56 21.72
CA ARG A 665 -8.45 -5.30 20.96
C ARG A 665 -7.06 -4.72 20.75
N LEU A 666 -6.82 -4.17 19.57
CA LEU A 666 -5.57 -3.48 19.26
C LEU A 666 -5.67 -2.04 19.75
N ALA A 667 -4.75 -1.63 20.62
CA ALA A 667 -4.63 -0.25 21.12
C ALA A 667 -3.27 0.34 20.75
N ARG A 668 -3.15 1.67 20.70
CA ARG A 668 -1.85 2.32 20.46
C ARG A 668 -0.90 2.02 21.62
N ALA A 669 0.34 1.66 21.33
CA ALA A 669 1.35 1.50 22.35
C ALA A 669 1.74 2.88 22.91
N GLY A 670 1.88 2.98 24.23
CA GLY A 670 2.44 4.18 24.86
C GLY A 670 3.96 4.23 24.69
N ALA A 671 4.54 5.43 24.70
CA ALA A 671 5.99 5.59 24.87
C ALA A 671 6.33 5.29 26.33
N ALA A 672 7.15 4.27 26.60
CA ALA A 672 7.61 4.01 27.96
C ALA A 672 8.96 3.30 27.98
N GLY A 673 10.04 4.06 28.17
CA GLY A 673 11.40 3.56 28.42
C GLY A 673 12.44 4.09 27.43
N GLY A 674 13.72 4.03 27.83
CA GLY A 674 14.85 4.14 26.90
C GLY A 674 15.08 2.80 26.20
N VAL A 675 15.68 2.82 25.01
CA VAL A 675 16.12 1.60 24.32
C VAL A 675 17.10 0.84 25.24
N PRO A 676 17.02 -0.50 25.37
CA PRO A 676 18.03 -1.27 26.07
C PRO A 676 19.43 -0.92 25.56
N GLU A 677 20.35 -0.61 26.49
CA GLU A 677 21.73 -0.30 26.12
C GLU A 677 22.42 -1.56 25.58
N TRP A 678 22.86 -1.49 24.32
CA TRP A 678 23.62 -2.57 23.69
C TRP A 678 25.09 -2.42 24.04
N ASP A 679 25.63 -3.32 24.86
CA ASP A 679 27.05 -3.33 25.22
C ASP A 679 27.92 -3.55 23.97
N PRO A 680 28.73 -2.57 23.52
CA PRO A 680 29.58 -2.71 22.34
C PRO A 680 30.65 -3.80 22.49
N SER A 681 30.99 -4.19 23.72
CA SER A 681 31.96 -5.24 24.03
C SER A 681 31.37 -6.66 24.02
N GLY A 682 30.03 -6.77 24.08
CA GLY A 682 29.28 -8.02 24.00
C GLY A 682 28.97 -8.45 22.56
N THR A 683 28.62 -9.73 22.41
CA THR A 683 28.26 -10.35 21.14
C THR A 683 26.74 -10.41 20.97
N VAL A 684 26.24 -10.06 19.78
CA VAL A 684 24.83 -10.24 19.40
C VAL A 684 24.70 -11.36 18.35
N LEU A 685 23.85 -12.35 18.65
CA LEU A 685 23.50 -13.44 17.75
C LEU A 685 22.26 -13.04 16.92
N VAL A 686 22.38 -13.05 15.59
CA VAL A 686 21.25 -12.83 14.68
C VAL A 686 21.00 -14.10 13.86
N THR A 687 19.94 -14.84 14.20
CA THR A 687 19.57 -16.05 13.44
C THR A 687 18.72 -15.70 12.24
N GLY A 688 18.99 -16.29 11.08
CA GLY A 688 18.45 -15.76 9.81
C GLY A 688 19.18 -14.47 9.38
N GLY A 689 20.33 -14.18 9.97
CA GLY A 689 21.03 -12.89 9.84
C GLY A 689 21.63 -12.58 8.48
N THR A 690 21.71 -13.57 7.57
CA THR A 690 22.31 -13.37 6.24
C THR A 690 21.32 -12.94 5.16
N GLY A 691 20.03 -12.73 5.46
CA GLY A 691 19.04 -12.36 4.45
C GLY A 691 17.82 -11.61 5.00
N GLY A 692 17.08 -10.95 4.11
CA GLY A 692 15.83 -10.24 4.42
C GLY A 692 15.97 -9.27 5.60
N LEU A 693 15.03 -9.37 6.54
CA LEU A 693 14.99 -8.54 7.76
C LEU A 693 16.20 -8.75 8.68
N GLY A 694 16.76 -9.96 8.75
CA GLY A 694 17.92 -10.25 9.60
C GLY A 694 19.15 -9.43 9.20
N ALA A 695 19.39 -9.28 7.90
CA ALA A 695 20.49 -8.46 7.39
C ALA A 695 20.26 -6.95 7.60
N LEU A 696 19.01 -6.48 7.50
CA LEU A 696 18.67 -5.08 7.79
C LEU A 696 18.91 -4.73 9.26
N VAL A 697 18.45 -5.59 10.18
CA VAL A 697 18.64 -5.40 11.61
C VAL A 697 20.11 -5.50 12.00
N ALA A 698 20.87 -6.43 11.40
CA ALA A 698 22.31 -6.53 11.64
C ALA A 698 23.04 -5.22 11.30
N ARG A 699 22.69 -4.56 10.20
CA ARG A 699 23.22 -3.23 9.86
C ARG A 699 22.84 -2.18 10.89
N HIS A 700 21.55 -2.14 11.25
CA HIS A 700 21.02 -1.19 12.22
C HIS A 700 21.68 -1.31 13.60
N LEU A 701 21.92 -2.54 14.06
CA LEU A 701 22.63 -2.80 15.32
C LEU A 701 24.06 -2.22 15.31
N VAL A 702 24.76 -2.27 14.18
CA VAL A 702 26.14 -1.74 14.07
C VAL A 702 26.16 -0.21 13.94
N THR A 703 25.24 0.36 13.17
CA THR A 703 25.22 1.80 12.84
C THR A 703 24.53 2.64 13.90
N ALA A 704 23.36 2.23 14.38
CA ALA A 704 22.55 2.98 15.34
C ALA A 704 22.87 2.62 16.80
N HIS A 705 23.11 1.34 17.08
CA HIS A 705 23.31 0.83 18.46
C HIS A 705 24.77 0.52 18.81
N GLY A 706 25.71 0.72 17.87
CA GLY A 706 27.14 0.59 18.13
C GLY A 706 27.63 -0.82 18.43
N VAL A 707 26.86 -1.86 18.12
CA VAL A 707 27.26 -3.27 18.28
C VAL A 707 28.51 -3.56 17.46
N ARG A 708 29.52 -4.20 18.07
CA ARG A 708 30.80 -4.51 17.41
C ARG A 708 31.09 -5.99 17.22
N HIS A 709 30.37 -6.90 17.87
CA HIS A 709 30.57 -8.34 17.70
C HIS A 709 29.25 -8.99 17.28
N LEU A 710 29.24 -9.56 16.08
CA LEU A 710 28.05 -10.19 15.50
C LEU A 710 28.32 -11.66 15.17
N VAL A 711 27.38 -12.52 15.54
CA VAL A 711 27.28 -13.88 15.01
C VAL A 711 26.03 -13.94 14.15
N LEU A 712 26.19 -14.12 12.84
CA LEU A 712 25.08 -14.29 11.90
C LEU A 712 24.94 -15.77 11.59
N THR A 713 23.75 -16.35 11.79
CA THR A 713 23.51 -17.75 11.42
C THR A 713 22.53 -17.90 10.27
N SER A 714 22.81 -18.89 9.43
CA SER A 714 21.88 -19.40 8.44
C SER A 714 22.20 -20.87 8.16
N ARG A 715 21.28 -21.63 7.55
CA ARG A 715 21.53 -23.05 7.20
C ARG A 715 22.75 -23.25 6.28
N ARG A 716 23.09 -22.24 5.47
CA ARG A 716 24.22 -22.28 4.52
C ARG A 716 25.48 -21.59 5.04
N GLY A 717 25.41 -20.87 6.15
CA GLY A 717 26.53 -20.09 6.69
C GLY A 717 27.12 -19.14 5.63
N ASN A 718 28.45 -19.19 5.45
CA ASN A 718 29.17 -18.39 4.45
C ASN A 718 28.75 -18.67 2.99
N GLU A 719 28.11 -19.81 2.71
CA GLU A 719 27.59 -20.14 1.38
C GLU A 719 26.19 -19.56 1.12
N ALA A 720 25.63 -18.80 2.07
CA ALA A 720 24.36 -18.10 1.84
C ALA A 720 24.55 -16.96 0.82
N PRO A 721 23.63 -16.78 -0.15
CA PRO A 721 23.67 -15.67 -1.09
C PRO A 721 23.73 -14.32 -0.37
N GLY A 722 24.66 -13.44 -0.77
CA GLY A 722 24.83 -12.12 -0.16
C GLY A 722 25.62 -12.10 1.16
N ALA A 723 26.01 -13.25 1.72
CA ALA A 723 26.66 -13.31 3.03
C ALA A 723 28.08 -12.72 3.02
N ALA A 724 28.83 -12.91 1.93
CA ALA A 724 30.18 -12.36 1.80
C ALA A 724 30.16 -10.83 1.70
N GLU A 725 29.22 -10.29 0.90
CA GLU A 725 29.00 -8.86 0.74
C GLU A 725 28.54 -8.21 2.05
N LEU A 726 27.56 -8.81 2.74
CA LEU A 726 27.09 -8.34 4.04
C LEU A 726 28.20 -8.35 5.10
N THR A 727 29.03 -9.41 5.12
CA THR A 727 30.15 -9.51 6.07
C THR A 727 31.18 -8.42 5.81
N ALA A 728 31.54 -8.17 4.54
CA ALA A 728 32.47 -7.11 4.18
C ALA A 728 31.93 -5.73 4.57
N GLU A 729 30.66 -5.45 4.26
CA GLU A 729 29.98 -4.19 4.61
C GLU A 729 29.98 -3.94 6.12
N LEU A 730 29.52 -4.91 6.92
CA LEU A 730 29.49 -4.79 8.38
C LEU A 730 30.90 -4.66 8.98
N THR A 731 31.91 -5.27 8.36
CA THR A 731 33.31 -5.12 8.77
C THR A 731 33.84 -3.72 8.47
N GLU A 732 33.50 -3.13 7.32
CA GLU A 732 33.82 -1.74 6.99
C GLU A 732 33.15 -0.74 7.94
N LEU A 733 31.94 -1.06 8.41
CA LEU A 733 31.22 -0.32 9.45
C LEU A 733 31.79 -0.53 10.87
N GLY A 734 32.84 -1.34 11.02
CA GLY A 734 33.60 -1.52 12.26
C GLY A 734 33.16 -2.69 13.14
N ALA A 735 32.35 -3.63 12.63
CA ALA A 735 31.97 -4.83 13.36
C ALA A 735 32.87 -6.04 13.04
N HIS A 736 33.08 -6.91 14.02
CA HIS A 736 33.63 -8.24 13.88
C HIS A 736 32.48 -9.23 13.63
N VAL A 737 32.42 -9.78 12.43
CA VAL A 737 31.31 -10.65 12.00
C VAL A 737 31.77 -12.09 11.84
N THR A 738 31.08 -13.00 12.52
CA THR A 738 31.21 -14.45 12.31
C THR A 738 29.94 -14.97 11.65
N VAL A 739 30.04 -15.56 10.47
CA VAL A 739 28.91 -16.24 9.83
C VAL A 739 29.03 -17.75 10.04
N ALA A 740 28.07 -18.34 10.74
CA ALA A 740 28.05 -19.76 11.06
C ALA A 740 26.92 -20.51 10.34
N ALA A 741 27.23 -21.68 9.79
CA ALA A 741 26.23 -22.60 9.29
C ALA A 741 25.53 -23.26 10.48
N CYS A 742 24.24 -22.99 10.66
CA CYS A 742 23.46 -23.50 11.78
C CYS A 742 21.98 -23.60 11.37
N ASP A 743 21.40 -24.78 11.57
CA ASP A 743 19.96 -24.96 11.60
C ASP A 743 19.50 -24.77 13.04
N VAL A 744 18.74 -23.70 13.30
CA VAL A 744 18.28 -23.37 14.66
C VAL A 744 17.32 -24.42 15.22
N ALA A 745 16.68 -25.22 14.35
CA ALA A 745 15.84 -26.33 14.76
C ALA A 745 16.65 -27.56 15.22
N ASP A 746 17.99 -27.52 15.14
CA ASP A 746 18.89 -28.52 15.72
C ASP A 746 19.55 -27.95 16.99
N ARG A 747 19.13 -28.48 18.14
CA ARG A 747 19.60 -28.01 19.45
C ARG A 747 21.12 -28.11 19.62
N ASP A 748 21.73 -29.17 19.11
CA ASP A 748 23.17 -29.39 19.24
C ASP A 748 23.95 -28.43 18.33
N ALA A 749 23.41 -28.11 17.15
CA ALA A 749 23.97 -27.09 16.27
C ALA A 749 23.91 -25.69 16.89
N VAL A 750 22.81 -25.34 17.57
CA VAL A 750 22.70 -24.07 18.32
C VAL A 750 23.71 -24.04 19.47
N ALA A 751 23.80 -25.11 20.26
CA ALA A 751 24.77 -25.21 21.35
C ALA A 751 26.21 -25.03 20.85
N ALA A 752 26.59 -25.67 19.73
CA ALA A 752 27.92 -25.52 19.14
C ALA A 752 28.24 -24.09 18.69
N VAL A 753 27.25 -23.34 18.19
CA VAL A 753 27.44 -21.91 17.85
C VAL A 753 27.63 -21.07 19.12
N LEU A 754 26.85 -21.33 20.17
CA LEU A 754 26.95 -20.60 21.44
C LEU A 754 28.28 -20.88 22.14
N ASP A 755 28.72 -22.13 22.19
CA ASP A 755 30.01 -22.56 22.78
C ASP A 755 31.23 -21.97 22.05
N ALA A 756 31.07 -21.55 20.79
CA ALA A 756 32.13 -20.92 20.00
C ALA A 756 32.27 -19.41 20.28
N ILE A 757 31.35 -18.79 21.03
CA ILE A 757 31.41 -17.36 21.39
C ILE A 757 32.47 -17.17 22.48
N PRO A 758 33.48 -16.30 22.30
CA PRO A 758 34.54 -16.11 23.29
C PRO A 758 34.03 -15.48 24.59
N ASP A 759 34.49 -15.98 25.73
CA ASP A 759 34.21 -15.39 27.06
C ASP A 759 34.65 -13.93 27.21
N THR A 760 35.60 -13.47 26.38
CA THR A 760 36.06 -12.06 26.37
C THR A 760 35.05 -11.11 25.74
N HIS A 761 34.13 -11.64 24.93
CA HIS A 761 33.04 -10.92 24.26
C HIS A 761 31.75 -11.74 24.42
N PRO A 762 31.22 -11.86 25.65
CA PRO A 762 30.13 -12.79 25.95
C PRO A 762 28.87 -12.44 25.16
N LEU A 763 27.98 -13.43 24.97
CA LEU A 763 26.69 -13.18 24.35
C LEU A 763 25.84 -12.28 25.25
N THR A 764 25.44 -11.12 24.73
CA THR A 764 24.61 -10.14 25.45
C THR A 764 23.25 -9.92 24.78
N GLY A 765 23.08 -10.33 23.52
CA GLY A 765 21.82 -10.16 22.80
C GLY A 765 21.52 -11.27 21.80
N VAL A 766 20.24 -11.58 21.63
CA VAL A 766 19.73 -12.51 20.61
C VAL A 766 18.65 -11.83 19.78
N VAL A 767 18.75 -11.94 18.46
CA VAL A 767 17.72 -11.57 17.50
C VAL A 767 17.37 -12.78 16.66
N HIS A 768 16.13 -13.25 16.80
CA HIS A 768 15.62 -14.42 16.10
C HIS A 768 14.73 -14.01 14.93
N SER A 769 15.31 -13.93 13.72
CA SER A 769 14.60 -13.67 12.47
C SER A 769 14.54 -14.89 11.53
N ALA A 770 14.93 -16.07 12.01
CA ALA A 770 14.82 -17.30 11.24
C ALA A 770 13.34 -17.69 11.06
N GLY A 771 12.96 -18.02 9.82
CA GLY A 771 11.61 -18.44 9.51
C GLY A 771 11.48 -18.91 8.07
N VAL A 772 10.45 -19.71 7.83
CA VAL A 772 10.01 -20.10 6.48
C VAL A 772 8.50 -19.92 6.40
N MET A 773 8.00 -19.63 5.21
CA MET A 773 6.57 -19.57 4.93
C MET A 773 6.20 -20.72 4.00
N ASP A 774 5.04 -21.32 4.26
CA ASP A 774 4.44 -22.33 3.39
C ASP A 774 2.91 -22.16 3.44
N ASN A 775 2.47 -21.01 2.93
CA ASN A 775 1.09 -20.55 3.01
C ASN A 775 0.15 -21.44 2.18
N GLY A 776 -1.10 -21.51 2.60
CA GLY A 776 -2.17 -22.26 1.95
C GLY A 776 -3.42 -22.25 2.82
N ILE A 777 -4.58 -22.32 2.18
CA ILE A 777 -5.87 -22.42 2.88
C ILE A 777 -5.92 -23.66 3.78
N LEU A 778 -6.76 -23.63 4.80
CA LEU A 778 -6.84 -24.66 5.84
C LEU A 778 -7.08 -26.07 5.27
N ALA A 779 -7.82 -26.18 4.17
CA ALA A 779 -8.09 -27.45 3.48
C ALA A 779 -6.82 -28.12 2.92
N ASP A 780 -5.86 -27.30 2.47
CA ASP A 780 -4.60 -27.71 1.83
C ASP A 780 -3.44 -27.86 2.84
N GLN A 781 -3.69 -27.59 4.11
CA GLN A 781 -2.71 -27.80 5.18
C GLN A 781 -2.66 -29.27 5.57
N ASN A 782 -1.45 -29.74 5.87
CA ASN A 782 -1.18 -31.10 6.34
C ASN A 782 -0.07 -31.07 7.41
N PRO A 783 0.13 -32.17 8.16
CA PRO A 783 1.12 -32.22 9.23
C PRO A 783 2.54 -31.85 8.78
N GLU A 784 2.96 -32.27 7.57
CA GLU A 784 4.31 -32.01 7.06
C GLU A 784 4.55 -30.53 6.74
N ARG A 785 3.53 -29.83 6.21
CA ARG A 785 3.57 -28.37 5.97
C ARG A 785 3.61 -27.61 7.29
N VAL A 786 2.80 -28.03 8.27
CA VAL A 786 2.79 -27.44 9.62
C VAL A 786 4.17 -27.59 10.27
N GLU A 787 4.70 -28.81 10.35
CA GLU A 787 5.99 -29.10 10.97
C GLU A 787 7.11 -28.25 10.35
N ARG A 788 7.20 -28.19 9.02
CA ARG A 788 8.23 -27.40 8.32
C ARG A 788 8.23 -25.92 8.69
N VAL A 789 7.06 -25.32 8.92
CA VAL A 789 6.92 -23.90 9.29
C VAL A 789 7.17 -23.70 10.78
N LEU A 790 6.73 -24.63 11.64
CA LEU A 790 6.99 -24.58 13.07
C LEU A 790 8.49 -24.70 13.37
N ARG A 791 9.22 -25.62 12.75
CA ARG A 791 10.62 -25.94 13.11
C ARG A 791 11.55 -24.74 13.32
N PRO A 792 11.72 -23.80 12.36
CA PRO A 792 12.66 -22.69 12.57
C PRO A 792 12.20 -21.68 13.61
N LYS A 793 10.88 -21.52 13.85
CA LYS A 793 10.31 -20.52 14.77
C LYS A 793 10.02 -21.07 16.17
N VAL A 794 9.50 -22.28 16.26
CA VAL A 794 9.13 -22.95 17.52
C VAL A 794 10.35 -23.60 18.13
N ASP A 795 10.90 -24.63 17.47
CA ASP A 795 12.07 -25.36 17.95
C ASP A 795 13.26 -24.42 18.09
N GLY A 796 13.50 -23.58 17.07
CA GLY A 796 14.56 -22.56 17.08
C GLY A 796 14.51 -21.61 18.27
N ALA A 797 13.36 -20.97 18.50
CA ALA A 797 13.22 -20.05 19.64
C ALA A 797 13.23 -20.77 20.99
N TRP A 798 12.70 -22.00 21.06
CA TRP A 798 12.76 -22.82 22.27
C TRP A 798 14.19 -23.21 22.64
N HIS A 799 14.99 -23.67 21.67
CA HIS A 799 16.41 -24.01 21.88
C HIS A 799 17.20 -22.78 22.33
N LEU A 800 16.98 -21.63 21.68
CA LEU A 800 17.59 -20.36 22.10
C LEU A 800 17.17 -20.00 23.53
N HIS A 801 15.90 -20.15 23.89
CA HIS A 801 15.45 -19.91 25.26
C HIS A 801 16.15 -20.81 26.26
N GLU A 802 16.17 -22.13 26.06
CA GLU A 802 16.77 -23.08 27.00
C GLU A 802 18.28 -22.89 27.15
N LEU A 803 19.00 -22.66 26.05
CA LEU A 803 20.46 -22.58 26.05
C LEU A 803 20.98 -21.21 26.54
N THR A 804 20.13 -20.19 26.56
CA THR A 804 20.52 -18.83 26.99
C THR A 804 19.84 -18.35 28.27
N ARG A 805 18.97 -19.15 28.88
CA ARG A 805 18.17 -18.75 30.06
C ARG A 805 19.00 -18.29 31.27
N ASP A 806 20.21 -18.81 31.42
CA ASP A 806 21.10 -18.52 32.55
C ASP A 806 22.18 -17.49 32.18
N LEU A 807 22.10 -16.90 30.98
CA LEU A 807 23.00 -15.84 30.50
C LEU A 807 22.40 -14.46 30.81
N ASP A 808 23.27 -13.48 31.06
CA ASP A 808 22.91 -12.09 31.34
C ASP A 808 22.64 -11.32 30.05
N LEU A 809 21.59 -11.72 29.33
CA LEU A 809 21.18 -11.04 28.10
C LEU A 809 20.52 -9.70 28.43
N THR A 810 20.79 -8.66 27.65
CA THR A 810 20.07 -7.39 27.68
C THR A 810 18.88 -7.38 26.73
N ALA A 811 18.92 -8.20 25.67
CA ALA A 811 17.87 -8.29 24.67
C ALA A 811 17.66 -9.72 24.13
N PHE A 812 16.40 -10.11 23.98
CA PHE A 812 15.99 -11.36 23.32
C PHE A 812 14.81 -11.07 22.39
N VAL A 813 15.10 -10.76 21.14
CA VAL A 813 14.12 -10.23 20.18
C VAL A 813 13.64 -11.35 19.26
N LEU A 814 12.32 -11.53 19.15
CA LEU A 814 11.68 -12.53 18.31
C LEU A 814 10.92 -11.83 17.18
N PHE A 815 11.17 -12.22 15.92
CA PHE A 815 10.46 -11.67 14.78
C PHE A 815 9.20 -12.48 14.52
N SER A 816 8.09 -11.99 15.05
CA SER A 816 6.73 -12.48 14.80
C SER A 816 6.08 -11.74 13.62
N SER A 817 4.79 -11.91 13.39
CA SER A 817 4.05 -11.28 12.30
C SER A 817 2.59 -11.01 12.67
N VAL A 818 2.02 -9.92 12.16
CA VAL A 818 0.56 -9.66 12.22
C VAL A 818 -0.27 -10.72 11.48
N GLY A 819 0.35 -11.61 10.70
CA GLY A 819 -0.30 -12.84 10.20
C GLY A 819 -0.84 -13.74 11.32
N GLY A 820 -0.30 -13.64 12.54
CA GLY A 820 -0.86 -14.27 13.74
C GLY A 820 -2.08 -13.57 14.33
N LEU A 821 -2.50 -12.41 13.78
CA LEU A 821 -3.52 -11.53 14.33
C LEU A 821 -4.60 -11.12 13.30
N ILE A 822 -4.23 -10.35 12.27
CA ILE A 822 -5.17 -9.62 11.40
C ILE A 822 -5.17 -10.18 9.97
N LEU A 823 -4.04 -10.69 9.49
CA LEU A 823 -3.86 -11.20 8.12
C LEU A 823 -3.70 -12.73 8.09
N ALA A 824 -4.47 -13.43 8.92
CA ALA A 824 -4.27 -14.86 9.15
C ALA A 824 -4.82 -15.77 8.03
N ALA A 825 -5.66 -15.26 7.13
CA ALA A 825 -6.26 -16.06 6.06
C ALA A 825 -5.17 -16.70 5.17
N GLY A 826 -5.23 -18.01 4.96
CA GLY A 826 -4.23 -18.76 4.19
C GLY A 826 -2.88 -18.93 4.89
N GLN A 827 -2.75 -18.55 6.16
CA GLN A 827 -1.48 -18.57 6.90
C GLN A 827 -1.54 -19.45 8.15
N ALA A 828 -2.42 -20.45 8.23
CA ALA A 828 -2.70 -21.19 9.46
C ALA A 828 -1.45 -21.74 10.19
N ASN A 829 -0.51 -22.35 9.46
CA ASN A 829 0.75 -22.86 10.01
C ASN A 829 1.71 -21.74 10.48
N TYR A 830 1.82 -20.66 9.71
CA TYR A 830 2.67 -19.51 9.98
C TYR A 830 2.12 -18.67 11.14
N ALA A 831 0.80 -18.48 11.20
CA ALA A 831 0.09 -17.85 12.30
C ALA A 831 0.35 -18.61 13.62
N ALA A 832 0.20 -19.94 13.62
CA ALA A 832 0.52 -20.75 14.79
C ALA A 832 1.98 -20.59 15.24
N ALA A 833 2.94 -20.62 14.31
CA ALA A 833 4.35 -20.42 14.60
C ALA A 833 4.67 -19.05 15.21
N ASN A 834 4.03 -17.99 14.74
CA ASN A 834 4.22 -16.63 15.25
C ASN A 834 3.59 -16.43 16.63
N VAL A 835 2.38 -16.99 16.86
CA VAL A 835 1.73 -16.92 18.18
C VAL A 835 2.53 -17.69 19.24
N PHE A 836 3.28 -18.73 18.87
CA PHE A 836 4.26 -19.34 19.77
C PHE A 836 5.35 -18.35 20.23
N LEU A 837 5.93 -17.58 19.30
CA LEU A 837 6.96 -16.58 19.61
C LEU A 837 6.41 -15.51 20.57
N ASP A 838 5.18 -15.06 20.32
CA ASP A 838 4.49 -14.09 21.16
C ASP A 838 4.28 -14.61 22.58
N ALA A 839 3.81 -15.86 22.70
CA ALA A 839 3.64 -16.52 23.99
C ALA A 839 4.98 -16.77 24.70
N LEU A 840 6.05 -17.10 23.97
CA LEU A 840 7.38 -17.31 24.52
C LEU A 840 7.95 -16.01 25.10
N ALA A 841 7.71 -14.86 24.48
CA ALA A 841 8.13 -13.57 25.04
C ALA A 841 7.44 -13.28 26.37
N HIS A 842 6.11 -13.49 26.44
CA HIS A 842 5.39 -13.40 27.71
C HIS A 842 5.90 -14.40 28.75
N HIS A 843 6.17 -15.64 28.36
CA HIS A 843 6.72 -16.67 29.24
C HIS A 843 8.07 -16.24 29.85
N ARG A 844 9.00 -15.72 29.04
CA ARG A 844 10.28 -15.18 29.51
C ARG A 844 10.11 -14.01 30.48
N HIS A 845 9.19 -13.08 30.19
CA HIS A 845 8.88 -11.97 31.10
C HIS A 845 8.37 -12.44 32.47
N THR A 846 7.56 -13.50 32.53
CA THR A 846 7.13 -14.05 33.83
C THR A 846 8.27 -14.66 34.66
N GLN A 847 9.40 -14.97 34.03
CA GLN A 847 10.63 -15.44 34.68
C GLN A 847 11.62 -14.29 34.97
N GLY A 848 11.27 -13.05 34.65
CA GLY A 848 12.17 -11.89 34.78
C GLY A 848 13.27 -11.84 33.72
N LEU A 849 13.17 -12.64 32.65
CA LEU A 849 14.11 -12.63 31.54
C LEU A 849 13.64 -11.64 30.45
N PRO A 850 14.54 -10.94 29.76
CA PRO A 850 14.14 -10.05 28.67
C PRO A 850 13.58 -10.87 27.50
N ALA A 851 12.52 -10.37 26.88
CA ALA A 851 12.04 -10.83 25.58
C ALA A 851 11.07 -9.86 24.91
N THR A 852 11.26 -9.60 23.61
CA THR A 852 10.34 -8.78 22.83
C THR A 852 9.97 -9.52 21.54
N SER A 853 8.72 -9.97 21.43
CA SER A 853 8.18 -10.53 20.19
C SER A 853 7.48 -9.46 19.38
N MET A 854 8.07 -9.06 18.26
CA MET A 854 7.53 -8.00 17.42
C MET A 854 6.61 -8.62 16.36
N ALA A 855 5.30 -8.42 16.49
CA ALA A 855 4.33 -8.85 15.49
C ALA A 855 4.35 -7.89 14.29
N TRP A 856 5.29 -8.09 13.38
CA TRP A 856 5.55 -7.19 12.25
C TRP A 856 4.40 -7.13 11.24
N GLY A 857 4.08 -5.91 10.82
CA GLY A 857 3.32 -5.60 9.61
C GLY A 857 4.06 -6.00 8.33
N LEU A 858 3.47 -5.64 7.19
CA LEU A 858 4.04 -5.93 5.87
C LEU A 858 5.25 -5.01 5.59
N TRP A 859 6.37 -5.56 5.15
CA TRP A 859 7.54 -4.78 4.72
C TRP A 859 7.58 -4.68 3.19
N GLU A 860 8.06 -3.56 2.67
CA GLU A 860 8.23 -3.37 1.22
C GLU A 860 9.05 -4.51 0.59
N GLY A 861 8.56 -5.02 -0.54
CA GLY A 861 9.22 -6.11 -1.28
C GLY A 861 9.08 -7.50 -0.65
N THR A 862 8.24 -7.66 0.39
CA THR A 862 7.99 -8.96 1.05
C THR A 862 6.62 -9.58 0.74
N ALA A 863 5.68 -8.84 0.14
CA ALA A 863 4.42 -9.40 -0.38
C ALA A 863 4.69 -10.22 -1.65
N GLY A 864 4.03 -11.37 -1.84
CA GLY A 864 4.13 -12.19 -3.06
C GLY A 864 5.36 -13.12 -3.14
N ALA A 865 5.22 -14.23 -3.87
CA ALA A 865 6.26 -15.27 -4.01
C ALA A 865 7.34 -14.91 -5.05
N ASP A 866 7.01 -14.08 -6.04
CA ASP A 866 7.86 -13.59 -7.12
C ASP A 866 7.56 -12.11 -7.45
N GLU A 867 8.39 -11.46 -8.26
CA GLU A 867 8.30 -10.00 -8.55
C GLU A 867 6.93 -9.57 -9.14
N ASP A 868 6.33 -10.41 -9.99
CA ASP A 868 5.07 -10.09 -10.67
C ASP A 868 3.84 -10.19 -9.73
N THR A 869 3.85 -11.10 -8.75
CA THR A 869 2.75 -11.25 -7.79
C THR A 869 2.80 -10.26 -6.62
N ARG A 870 3.97 -9.65 -6.34
CA ARG A 870 4.14 -8.72 -5.19
C ARG A 870 3.21 -7.53 -5.22
N ALA A 871 3.10 -6.88 -6.39
CA ALA A 871 2.29 -5.67 -6.54
C ALA A 871 0.78 -5.95 -6.40
N ILE A 872 0.33 -7.12 -6.86
CA ILE A 872 -1.07 -7.56 -6.77
C ILE A 872 -1.43 -7.86 -5.32
N ASP A 873 -0.58 -8.63 -4.61
CA ASP A 873 -0.78 -8.95 -3.20
C ASP A 873 -0.71 -7.71 -2.30
N ALA A 874 0.24 -6.80 -2.54
CA ALA A 874 0.35 -5.54 -1.82
C ALA A 874 -0.89 -4.66 -2.05
N GLY A 875 -1.39 -4.57 -3.29
CA GLY A 875 -2.62 -3.84 -3.61
C GLY A 875 -3.86 -4.42 -2.92
N ARG A 876 -3.95 -5.75 -2.83
CA ARG A 876 -5.04 -6.44 -2.10
C ARG A 876 -4.95 -6.20 -0.59
N ILE A 877 -3.77 -6.34 0.02
CA ILE A 877 -3.55 -6.10 1.45
C ILE A 877 -3.76 -4.62 1.81
N GLY A 878 -3.36 -3.70 0.92
CA GLY A 878 -3.65 -2.28 1.03
C GLY A 878 -5.15 -1.98 1.13
N LYS A 879 -5.98 -2.66 0.30
CA LYS A 879 -7.45 -2.58 0.39
C LYS A 879 -8.02 -3.16 1.69
N LEU A 880 -7.26 -3.99 2.42
CA LEU A 880 -7.62 -4.48 3.76
C LEU A 880 -7.26 -3.50 4.88
N GLY A 881 -6.62 -2.37 4.56
CA GLY A 881 -6.26 -1.32 5.50
C GLY A 881 -4.88 -1.50 6.15
N VAL A 882 -4.02 -2.34 5.58
CA VAL A 882 -2.62 -2.53 6.03
C VAL A 882 -1.68 -2.02 4.95
N ARG A 883 -0.78 -1.10 5.30
CA ARG A 883 0.22 -0.52 4.39
C ARG A 883 1.58 -1.17 4.59
N GLU A 884 2.41 -1.13 3.55
CA GLU A 884 3.80 -1.56 3.63
C GLU A 884 4.63 -0.60 4.52
N LEU A 885 5.64 -1.16 5.18
CA LEU A 885 6.65 -0.46 5.94
C LEU A 885 7.93 -0.38 5.10
N SER A 886 8.42 0.84 4.88
CA SER A 886 9.77 1.05 4.36
C SER A 886 10.82 0.57 5.37
N ALA A 887 12.02 0.29 4.90
CA ALA A 887 13.12 -0.17 5.75
C ALA A 887 13.42 0.81 6.90
N GLU A 888 13.45 2.11 6.60
CA GLU A 888 13.69 3.17 7.58
C GLU A 888 12.59 3.21 8.66
N LYS A 889 11.31 3.22 8.25
CA LYS A 889 10.18 3.24 9.19
C LYS A 889 10.13 1.98 10.04
N GLY A 890 10.41 0.82 9.44
CA GLY A 890 10.46 -0.46 10.14
C GLY A 890 11.58 -0.51 11.19
N LEU A 891 12.77 0.00 10.88
CA LEU A 891 13.89 0.08 11.84
C LEU A 891 13.60 1.09 12.97
N GLY A 892 12.96 2.23 12.68
CA GLY A 892 12.50 3.14 13.72
C GLY A 892 11.46 2.50 14.66
N LEU A 893 10.56 1.66 14.11
CA LEU A 893 9.62 0.89 14.92
C LEU A 893 10.28 -0.24 15.71
N PHE A 894 11.39 -0.80 15.23
CA PHE A 894 12.18 -1.79 15.98
C PHE A 894 12.71 -1.15 17.27
N ASP A 895 13.29 0.04 17.16
CA ASP A 895 13.81 0.79 18.33
C ASP A 895 12.68 1.17 19.28
N ALA A 896 11.56 1.67 18.76
CA ALA A 896 10.42 2.05 19.59
C ALA A 896 9.76 0.84 20.29
N ALA A 897 9.71 -0.32 19.61
CA ALA A 897 9.21 -1.56 20.19
C ALA A 897 10.09 -2.05 21.33
N LEU A 898 11.43 -1.99 21.19
CA LEU A 898 12.35 -2.30 22.29
C LEU A 898 12.22 -1.32 23.45
N ALA A 899 12.13 -0.03 23.14
CA ALA A 899 11.98 1.02 24.14
C ALA A 899 10.71 0.86 24.96
N SER A 900 9.63 0.33 24.40
CA SER A 900 8.32 0.18 25.08
C SER A 900 8.31 -0.77 26.27
N GLY A 901 9.28 -1.68 26.36
CA GLY A 901 9.31 -2.74 27.38
C GLY A 901 8.16 -3.78 27.28
N GLU A 902 7.29 -3.67 26.28
CA GLU A 902 6.20 -4.62 26.05
C GLU A 902 6.76 -5.98 25.58
N ALA A 903 6.16 -7.08 26.05
CA ALA A 903 6.55 -8.42 25.62
C ALA A 903 6.17 -8.70 24.16
N MET A 904 5.03 -8.14 23.72
CA MET A 904 4.46 -8.35 22.39
C MET A 904 3.96 -7.03 21.76
N PRO A 905 4.86 -6.13 21.35
CA PRO A 905 4.50 -4.97 20.55
C PRO A 905 4.09 -5.38 19.12
N VAL A 906 3.21 -4.59 18.51
CA VAL A 906 2.65 -4.81 17.17
C VAL A 906 3.02 -3.62 16.27
N PRO A 907 4.22 -3.63 15.65
CA PRO A 907 4.63 -2.60 14.70
C PRO A 907 3.98 -2.83 13.31
N VAL A 908 2.95 -2.05 12.99
CA VAL A 908 2.17 -2.16 11.75
C VAL A 908 1.67 -0.80 11.25
N SER A 909 1.76 -0.55 9.94
CA SER A 909 1.19 0.64 9.30
C SER A 909 -0.26 0.36 8.90
N LEU A 910 -1.22 1.08 9.49
CA LEU A 910 -2.65 0.90 9.22
C LEU A 910 -3.22 2.12 8.50
N ASP A 911 -4.03 1.88 7.48
CA ASP A 911 -4.88 2.90 6.87
C ASP A 911 -6.23 2.95 7.61
N LEU A 912 -6.30 3.79 8.63
CA LEU A 912 -7.50 3.90 9.47
C LEU A 912 -8.72 4.40 8.69
N ALA A 913 -8.52 5.17 7.61
CA ALA A 913 -9.62 5.63 6.76
C ALA A 913 -10.21 4.47 5.94
N ALA A 914 -9.36 3.63 5.35
CA ALA A 914 -9.79 2.42 4.64
C ALA A 914 -10.42 1.37 5.57
N LEU A 915 -9.99 1.30 6.82
CA LEU A 915 -10.61 0.44 7.84
C LEU A 915 -12.03 0.94 8.20
N ARG A 916 -12.19 2.26 8.42
CA ARG A 916 -13.47 2.89 8.76
C ARG A 916 -14.53 2.81 7.66
N SER A 917 -14.14 2.77 6.39
CA SER A 917 -15.08 2.66 5.27
C SER A 917 -15.70 1.27 5.13
N ARG A 918 -15.34 0.29 5.99
CA ARG A 918 -15.80 -1.11 5.90
C ARG A 918 -16.14 -1.72 7.26
N PRO A 919 -17.08 -1.15 8.04
CA PRO A 919 -17.34 -1.57 9.41
C PRO A 919 -17.72 -3.06 9.54
N ASP A 920 -18.46 -3.61 8.56
CA ASP A 920 -18.97 -4.99 8.59
C ASP A 920 -17.92 -6.06 8.24
N ALA A 921 -16.75 -5.66 7.72
CA ALA A 921 -15.67 -6.55 7.29
C ALA A 921 -14.39 -6.40 8.13
N LEU A 922 -14.43 -5.64 9.22
CA LEU A 922 -13.28 -5.42 10.11
C LEU A 922 -13.00 -6.65 10.99
N PRO A 923 -11.75 -7.14 11.03
CA PRO A 923 -11.32 -8.09 12.06
C PRO A 923 -11.66 -7.58 13.45
N ALA A 924 -12.19 -8.44 14.32
CA ALA A 924 -12.75 -8.04 15.62
C ALA A 924 -11.74 -7.27 16.48
N VAL A 925 -10.46 -7.63 16.39
CA VAL A 925 -9.35 -6.98 17.10
C VAL A 925 -9.15 -5.50 16.69
N LEU A 926 -9.60 -5.08 15.51
CA LEU A 926 -9.46 -3.71 15.00
C LEU A 926 -10.68 -2.82 15.27
N ARG A 927 -11.76 -3.35 15.83
CA ARG A 927 -13.06 -2.64 15.97
C ARG A 927 -12.95 -1.32 16.76
N GLU A 928 -12.13 -1.27 17.81
CA GLU A 928 -11.95 -0.03 18.60
C GLU A 928 -11.20 1.06 17.82
N LEU A 929 -10.23 0.69 16.96
CA LEU A 929 -9.51 1.65 16.10
C LEU A 929 -10.35 2.14 14.91
N GLY A 930 -11.29 1.30 14.46
CA GLY A 930 -12.26 1.57 13.41
C GLY A 930 -13.37 2.56 13.81
N GLY A 931 -13.42 3.03 15.06
CA GLY A 931 -14.28 4.14 15.48
C GLY A 931 -15.79 3.86 15.42
N VAL A 932 -16.23 2.59 15.41
CA VAL A 932 -17.67 2.27 15.44
C VAL A 932 -18.16 2.37 16.90
N PRO A 933 -19.08 3.30 17.23
CA PRO A 933 -19.69 3.31 18.56
C PRO A 933 -20.52 2.05 18.76
N ALA A 934 -20.47 1.48 19.96
CA ALA A 934 -21.44 0.48 20.40
C ALA A 934 -22.87 1.00 20.14
N ARG A 935 -23.62 0.28 19.31
CA ARG A 935 -24.98 0.61 18.85
C ARG A 935 -25.89 1.01 20.03
N PRO A 936 -26.48 2.22 20.09
CA PRO A 936 -27.54 2.50 21.03
C PRO A 936 -28.84 1.80 20.62
N LYS A 937 -29.55 1.27 21.61
CA LYS A 937 -30.87 0.63 21.51
C LYS A 937 -31.87 1.40 20.63
N ALA A 938 -32.61 0.63 19.82
CA ALA A 938 -33.77 1.08 19.07
C ALA A 938 -34.79 1.77 19.98
N ASP A 939 -35.11 3.03 19.67
CA ASP A 939 -36.44 3.66 19.77
C ASP A 939 -36.33 5.17 19.51
N ALA A 940 -36.38 5.59 18.25
CA ALA A 940 -36.77 6.96 17.87
C ALA A 940 -37.29 6.99 16.41
N PRO A 941 -38.42 7.66 16.12
CA PRO A 941 -39.04 7.67 14.80
C PRO A 941 -38.33 8.63 13.84
N ALA A 942 -38.17 8.20 12.58
CA ALA A 942 -37.51 8.97 11.51
C ALA A 942 -38.32 10.22 11.08
N PRO A 943 -37.67 11.36 10.77
CA PRO A 943 -38.30 12.47 10.08
C PRO A 943 -38.21 12.30 8.54
N ALA A 944 -39.24 12.78 7.86
CA ALA A 944 -39.47 12.64 6.42
C ALA A 944 -38.50 13.46 5.55
N ALA A 945 -38.22 12.89 4.38
CA ALA A 945 -37.22 13.28 3.39
C ALA A 945 -37.54 14.55 2.58
N GLY A 946 -36.48 15.11 1.99
CA GLY A 946 -36.54 15.94 0.79
C GLY A 946 -35.15 16.18 0.19
N THR A 947 -34.80 15.42 -0.86
CA THR A 947 -34.28 15.85 -2.18
C THR A 947 -33.59 14.68 -2.88
N ALA A 948 -33.94 14.44 -4.16
CA ALA A 948 -33.49 13.32 -4.98
C ALA A 948 -32.05 13.47 -5.48
N ALA A 949 -31.19 12.57 -5.01
CA ALA A 949 -29.98 12.07 -5.68
C ALA A 949 -30.01 10.55 -5.52
N ALA A 950 -29.57 9.79 -6.54
CA ALA A 950 -29.76 8.35 -6.70
C ALA A 950 -29.61 7.57 -5.38
N GLU A 951 -30.73 7.06 -4.86
CA GLU A 951 -30.79 6.23 -3.66
C GLU A 951 -30.20 4.84 -3.99
N GLU A 952 -29.15 4.43 -3.29
CA GLU A 952 -28.84 3.00 -3.16
C GLU A 952 -30.01 2.34 -2.44
N ASP A 953 -30.71 1.45 -3.14
CA ASP A 953 -31.83 0.68 -2.62
C ASP A 953 -31.36 -0.26 -1.51
N THR A 954 -31.70 0.07 -0.26
CA THR A 954 -31.24 -0.59 0.98
C THR A 954 -32.00 -1.89 1.34
N ARG A 955 -32.87 -2.38 0.46
CA ARG A 955 -33.65 -3.61 0.68
C ARG A 955 -32.79 -4.88 0.57
N PRO A 956 -33.09 -5.95 1.35
CA PRO A 956 -32.42 -7.25 1.24
C PRO A 956 -32.42 -7.79 -0.20
N LEU A 957 -31.30 -8.38 -0.63
CA LEU A 957 -31.13 -8.83 -2.01
C LEU A 957 -32.22 -9.82 -2.46
N ALA A 958 -32.65 -10.72 -1.57
CA ALA A 958 -33.73 -11.67 -1.84
C ALA A 958 -35.07 -10.98 -2.18
N GLU A 959 -35.41 -9.89 -1.50
CA GLU A 959 -36.64 -9.13 -1.78
C GLU A 959 -36.57 -8.42 -3.13
N ARG A 960 -35.38 -7.89 -3.48
CA ARG A 960 -35.13 -7.23 -4.77
C ARG A 960 -35.19 -8.23 -5.93
N LEU A 961 -34.63 -9.43 -5.75
CA LEU A 961 -34.64 -10.48 -6.76
C LEU A 961 -36.05 -11.08 -6.95
N ALA A 962 -36.85 -11.19 -5.89
CA ALA A 962 -38.22 -11.71 -5.97
C ALA A 962 -39.19 -10.81 -6.77
N GLU A 963 -38.86 -9.52 -6.93
CA GLU A 963 -39.63 -8.55 -7.72
C GLU A 963 -39.25 -8.55 -9.22
N LEU A 964 -38.15 -9.21 -9.60
CA LEU A 964 -37.65 -9.25 -10.97
C LEU A 964 -38.18 -10.49 -11.72
N PRO A 965 -38.45 -10.38 -13.04
CA PRO A 965 -38.61 -11.55 -13.90
C PRO A 965 -37.39 -12.46 -13.81
N TRP A 966 -37.60 -13.79 -13.89
CA TRP A 966 -36.54 -14.81 -13.70
C TRP A 966 -35.28 -14.60 -14.58
N ALA A 967 -35.47 -14.12 -15.81
CA ALA A 967 -34.37 -13.79 -16.73
C ALA A 967 -33.59 -12.55 -16.28
N ASP A 968 -34.29 -11.52 -15.80
CA ASP A 968 -33.70 -10.26 -15.33
C ASP A 968 -32.97 -10.48 -13.99
N ALA A 969 -33.51 -11.33 -13.12
CA ALA A 969 -32.84 -11.78 -11.89
C ALA A 969 -31.51 -12.51 -12.20
N GLY A 970 -31.49 -13.33 -13.26
CA GLY A 970 -30.28 -13.99 -13.74
C GLY A 970 -29.21 -12.99 -14.22
N GLN A 971 -29.59 -12.01 -15.05
CA GLN A 971 -28.67 -10.98 -15.52
C GLN A 971 -28.11 -10.12 -14.36
N PHE A 972 -28.97 -9.76 -13.41
CA PHE A 972 -28.55 -9.02 -12.22
C PHE A 972 -27.50 -9.79 -11.41
N LEU A 973 -27.72 -11.08 -11.17
CA LEU A 973 -26.77 -11.92 -10.42
C LEU A 973 -25.45 -12.13 -11.16
N VAL A 974 -25.47 -12.24 -12.48
CA VAL A 974 -24.24 -12.27 -13.28
C VAL A 974 -23.44 -10.97 -13.08
N GLU A 975 -24.08 -9.80 -13.14
CA GLU A 975 -23.41 -8.52 -12.95
C GLU A 975 -22.89 -8.32 -11.52
N LEU A 976 -23.63 -8.80 -10.51
CA LEU A 976 -23.20 -8.86 -9.12
C LEU A 976 -21.92 -9.70 -8.97
N VAL A 977 -21.91 -10.92 -9.51
CA VAL A 977 -20.75 -11.82 -9.44
C VAL A 977 -19.56 -11.20 -10.18
N ARG A 978 -19.75 -10.61 -11.37
CA ARG A 978 -18.67 -9.92 -12.11
C ARG A 978 -18.07 -8.76 -11.31
N THR A 979 -18.91 -8.02 -10.58
CA THR A 979 -18.46 -6.89 -9.75
C THR A 979 -17.54 -7.39 -8.64
N HIS A 980 -17.91 -8.47 -7.96
CA HIS A 980 -17.08 -9.06 -6.92
C HIS A 980 -15.81 -9.72 -7.48
N VAL A 981 -15.87 -10.39 -8.63
CA VAL A 981 -14.69 -10.96 -9.32
C VAL A 981 -13.71 -9.87 -9.72
N ALA A 982 -14.19 -8.78 -10.34
CA ALA A 982 -13.37 -7.64 -10.71
C ALA A 982 -12.68 -7.01 -9.50
N ALA A 983 -13.40 -6.87 -8.39
CA ALA A 983 -12.85 -6.29 -7.17
C ALA A 983 -11.75 -7.16 -6.54
N VAL A 984 -11.87 -8.49 -6.61
CA VAL A 984 -10.87 -9.46 -6.13
C VAL A 984 -9.63 -9.49 -7.03
N LEU A 985 -9.82 -9.51 -8.35
CA LEU A 985 -8.72 -9.51 -9.34
C LEU A 985 -8.07 -8.13 -9.54
N GLY A 986 -8.62 -7.08 -8.93
CA GLY A 986 -8.11 -5.72 -9.06
C GLY A 986 -8.39 -5.06 -10.41
N HIS A 987 -9.43 -5.48 -11.13
CA HIS A 987 -9.88 -4.84 -12.35
C HIS A 987 -10.70 -3.57 -12.06
N ASP A 988 -10.67 -2.61 -13.00
CA ASP A 988 -11.36 -1.31 -12.87
C ASP A 988 -12.90 -1.42 -12.88
N GLY A 989 -13.46 -2.58 -13.22
CA GLY A 989 -14.90 -2.81 -13.14
C GLY A 989 -15.36 -4.16 -13.70
N PRO A 990 -16.65 -4.51 -13.54
CA PRO A 990 -17.21 -5.80 -13.95
C PRO A 990 -17.05 -6.09 -15.45
N GLN A 991 -16.95 -5.05 -16.29
CA GLN A 991 -16.83 -5.19 -17.73
C GLN A 991 -15.52 -5.84 -18.19
N ALA A 992 -14.46 -5.80 -17.37
CA ALA A 992 -13.20 -6.48 -17.64
C ALA A 992 -13.27 -8.01 -17.42
N VAL A 993 -14.32 -8.51 -16.75
CA VAL A 993 -14.50 -9.94 -16.45
C VAL A 993 -15.38 -10.57 -17.54
N VAL A 994 -14.85 -11.56 -18.26
CA VAL A 994 -15.61 -12.33 -19.26
C VAL A 994 -16.50 -13.36 -18.53
N PRO A 995 -17.84 -13.31 -18.63
CA PRO A 995 -18.76 -14.10 -17.79
C PRO A 995 -18.61 -15.62 -17.92
N GLU A 996 -18.40 -16.11 -19.13
CA GLU A 996 -18.33 -17.55 -19.45
C GLU A 996 -16.93 -18.14 -19.22
N ARG A 997 -15.92 -17.30 -19.00
CA ARG A 997 -14.54 -17.76 -18.83
C ARG A 997 -14.35 -18.36 -17.44
N GLY A 998 -13.59 -19.47 -17.40
CA GLY A 998 -13.30 -20.17 -16.15
C GLY A 998 -12.51 -19.31 -15.17
N PHE A 999 -12.85 -19.35 -13.89
CA PHE A 999 -12.18 -18.54 -12.85
C PHE A 999 -10.66 -18.79 -12.76
N LEU A 1000 -10.21 -20.03 -12.93
CA LEU A 1000 -8.78 -20.37 -12.95
C LEU A 1000 -8.05 -19.72 -14.15
N GLU A 1001 -8.70 -19.60 -15.30
CA GLU A 1001 -8.13 -18.93 -16.47
C GLU A 1001 -8.09 -17.41 -16.35
N LEU A 1002 -8.94 -16.85 -15.48
CA LEU A 1002 -8.96 -15.44 -15.11
C LEU A 1002 -7.90 -15.12 -14.03
N GLY A 1003 -7.17 -16.11 -13.55
CA GLY A 1003 -6.11 -15.93 -12.54
C GLY A 1003 -6.62 -15.94 -11.10
N LEU A 1004 -7.82 -16.46 -10.81
CA LEU A 1004 -8.20 -16.73 -9.43
C LEU A 1004 -7.37 -17.90 -8.88
N ASP A 1005 -6.57 -17.62 -7.85
CA ASP A 1005 -5.98 -18.63 -6.98
C ASP A 1005 -6.94 -19.07 -5.86
N SER A 1006 -6.50 -20.00 -5.01
CA SER A 1006 -7.31 -20.53 -3.90
C SER A 1006 -7.72 -19.46 -2.88
N LEU A 1007 -6.94 -18.38 -2.70
CA LEU A 1007 -7.24 -17.32 -1.72
C LEU A 1007 -8.16 -16.25 -2.30
N ALA A 1008 -8.00 -15.93 -3.59
CA ALA A 1008 -8.92 -15.11 -4.37
C ALA A 1008 -10.30 -15.78 -4.49
N ALA A 1009 -10.35 -17.10 -4.71
CA ALA A 1009 -11.59 -17.88 -4.71
C ALA A 1009 -12.33 -17.79 -3.36
N LEU A 1010 -11.58 -17.87 -2.26
CA LEU A 1010 -12.12 -17.74 -0.91
C LEU A 1010 -12.64 -16.32 -0.63
N GLU A 1011 -11.87 -15.31 -1.02
CA GLU A 1011 -12.27 -13.90 -0.88
C GLU A 1011 -13.56 -13.61 -1.66
N LEU A 1012 -13.66 -14.13 -2.90
CA LEU A 1012 -14.85 -14.02 -3.72
C LEU A 1012 -16.06 -14.68 -3.04
N ARG A 1013 -15.92 -15.91 -2.53
CA ARG A 1013 -16.98 -16.62 -1.79
C ARG A 1013 -17.45 -15.81 -0.57
N ASN A 1014 -16.52 -15.26 0.21
CA ASN A 1014 -16.85 -14.47 1.40
C ASN A 1014 -17.58 -13.17 1.05
N ARG A 1015 -17.12 -12.46 0.00
CA ARG A 1015 -17.79 -11.26 -0.52
C ARG A 1015 -19.21 -11.57 -1.00
N LEU A 1016 -19.38 -12.66 -1.75
CA LEU A 1016 -20.69 -13.08 -2.23
C LEU A 1016 -21.62 -13.47 -1.08
N SER A 1017 -21.14 -14.25 -0.10
CA SER A 1017 -21.93 -14.62 1.08
C SER A 1017 -22.39 -13.39 1.87
N GLY A 1018 -21.52 -12.38 2.02
CA GLY A 1018 -21.88 -11.11 2.65
C GLY A 1018 -22.89 -10.28 1.84
N ALA A 1019 -22.76 -10.28 0.51
CA ALA A 1019 -23.67 -9.53 -0.37
C ALA A 1019 -25.05 -10.20 -0.51
N THR A 1020 -25.13 -11.52 -0.44
CA THR A 1020 -26.37 -12.28 -0.61
C THR A 1020 -27.05 -12.62 0.71
N GLY A 1021 -26.30 -12.68 1.81
CA GLY A 1021 -26.77 -13.23 3.09
C GLY A 1021 -26.79 -14.76 3.14
N GLU A 1022 -26.36 -15.43 2.07
CA GLU A 1022 -26.38 -16.89 1.95
C GLU A 1022 -25.08 -17.54 2.47
N ARG A 1023 -25.18 -18.76 3.00
CA ARG A 1023 -24.01 -19.57 3.38
C ARG A 1023 -23.54 -20.39 2.18
N LEU A 1024 -22.54 -19.88 1.46
CA LEU A 1024 -22.03 -20.53 0.25
C LEU A 1024 -21.01 -21.65 0.57
N PRO A 1025 -21.01 -22.78 -0.18
CA PRO A 1025 -20.09 -23.89 0.05
C PRO A 1025 -18.63 -23.49 -0.23
N ALA A 1026 -17.68 -24.15 0.44
CA ALA A 1026 -16.25 -23.89 0.25
C ALA A 1026 -15.75 -24.27 -1.16
N THR A 1027 -16.43 -25.19 -1.83
CA THR A 1027 -16.15 -25.68 -3.18
C THR A 1027 -16.82 -24.86 -4.28
N LEU A 1028 -17.53 -23.76 -3.95
CA LEU A 1028 -18.34 -22.96 -4.89
C LEU A 1028 -17.64 -22.70 -6.23
N ILE A 1029 -16.39 -22.23 -6.21
CA ILE A 1029 -15.64 -21.86 -7.42
C ILE A 1029 -15.21 -23.08 -8.25
N TYR A 1030 -15.13 -24.26 -7.65
CA TYR A 1030 -14.82 -25.52 -8.34
C TYR A 1030 -16.07 -26.19 -8.90
N ASP A 1031 -17.16 -26.18 -8.13
CA ASP A 1031 -18.45 -26.76 -8.55
C ASP A 1031 -19.12 -25.89 -9.62
N TYR A 1032 -18.91 -24.57 -9.55
CA TYR A 1032 -19.45 -23.57 -10.45
C TYR A 1032 -18.31 -22.71 -11.03
N PRO A 1033 -17.65 -23.16 -12.11
CA PRO A 1033 -16.35 -22.64 -12.52
C PRO A 1033 -16.38 -21.30 -13.27
N SER A 1034 -17.54 -20.67 -13.44
CA SER A 1034 -17.70 -19.40 -14.15
C SER A 1034 -18.68 -18.46 -13.45
N THR A 1035 -18.64 -17.18 -13.83
CA THR A 1035 -19.55 -16.15 -13.30
C THR A 1035 -21.01 -16.54 -13.52
N VAL A 1036 -21.32 -17.06 -14.71
CA VAL A 1036 -22.67 -17.53 -15.05
C VAL A 1036 -23.10 -18.71 -14.18
N ALA A 1037 -22.21 -19.69 -13.98
CA ALA A 1037 -22.52 -20.87 -13.17
C ALA A 1037 -22.79 -20.49 -11.70
N VAL A 1038 -22.02 -19.57 -11.12
CA VAL A 1038 -22.25 -19.07 -9.75
C VAL A 1038 -23.54 -18.27 -9.67
N ALA A 1039 -23.84 -17.44 -10.68
CA ALA A 1039 -25.08 -16.68 -10.71
C ALA A 1039 -26.32 -17.59 -10.78
N ASP A 1040 -26.27 -18.66 -11.57
CA ASP A 1040 -27.35 -19.66 -11.66
C ASP A 1040 -27.53 -20.43 -10.35
N PHE A 1041 -26.43 -20.78 -9.67
CA PHE A 1041 -26.46 -21.37 -8.34
C PHE A 1041 -27.12 -20.44 -7.32
N LEU A 1042 -26.65 -19.19 -7.23
CA LEU A 1042 -27.22 -18.18 -6.33
C LEU A 1042 -28.70 -17.91 -6.61
N ARG A 1043 -29.11 -17.90 -7.89
CA ARG A 1043 -30.51 -17.72 -8.27
C ARG A 1043 -31.38 -18.86 -7.71
N THR A 1044 -30.89 -20.09 -7.79
CA THR A 1044 -31.60 -21.28 -7.31
C THR A 1044 -31.68 -21.29 -5.78
N GLU A 1045 -30.59 -20.94 -5.09
CA GLU A 1045 -30.57 -20.87 -3.61
C GLU A 1045 -31.50 -19.77 -3.07
N ILE A 1046 -31.48 -18.58 -3.68
CA ILE A 1046 -32.23 -17.41 -3.16
C ILE A 1046 -33.72 -17.44 -3.58
N LEU A 1047 -34.03 -17.86 -4.81
CA LEU A 1047 -35.40 -17.81 -5.36
C LEU A 1047 -36.10 -19.17 -5.41
N GLY A 1048 -35.40 -20.27 -5.12
CA GLY A 1048 -35.89 -21.64 -5.31
C GLY A 1048 -35.78 -22.11 -6.77
N GLU A 1049 -36.40 -23.24 -7.11
CA GLU A 1049 -36.44 -23.73 -8.50
C GLU A 1049 -37.29 -22.81 -9.40
N GLU A 1050 -36.91 -22.72 -10.68
CA GLU A 1050 -37.67 -21.99 -11.70
C GLU A 1050 -39.15 -22.43 -11.67
N PRO A 1051 -40.12 -21.49 -11.65
CA PRO A 1051 -41.53 -21.87 -11.74
C PRO A 1051 -41.76 -22.63 -13.05
N ALA A 1052 -41.91 -23.95 -12.91
CA ALA A 1052 -41.80 -24.89 -14.01
C ALA A 1052 -42.63 -24.48 -15.24
N ALA A 1053 -41.94 -24.29 -16.37
CA ALA A 1053 -42.51 -24.44 -17.71
C ALA A 1053 -42.83 -25.93 -18.02
N GLY A 1054 -43.39 -26.66 -17.06
CA GLY A 1054 -43.59 -28.12 -17.08
C GLY A 1054 -44.63 -28.63 -18.07
N ALA A 1055 -45.19 -27.77 -18.93
CA ALA A 1055 -46.18 -28.17 -19.93
C ALA A 1055 -45.58 -28.45 -21.32
N VAL A 1056 -44.41 -27.88 -21.65
CA VAL A 1056 -43.83 -27.96 -23.01
C VAL A 1056 -42.90 -29.17 -23.15
N THR A 1057 -42.01 -29.41 -22.17
CA THR A 1057 -41.10 -30.56 -22.16
C THR A 1057 -41.81 -31.91 -22.04
N ALA A 1058 -42.91 -31.98 -21.28
CA ALA A 1058 -43.73 -33.20 -21.19
C ALA A 1058 -44.39 -33.57 -22.53
N MET A 1059 -44.71 -32.59 -23.38
CA MET A 1059 -45.28 -32.82 -24.71
C MET A 1059 -44.21 -33.30 -25.69
N GLU A 1060 -43.00 -32.74 -25.63
CA GLU A 1060 -41.87 -33.16 -26.45
C GLU A 1060 -41.38 -34.58 -26.10
N GLU A 1061 -41.33 -34.93 -24.81
CA GLU A 1061 -41.03 -36.29 -24.37
C GLU A 1061 -42.10 -37.30 -24.81
N GLU A 1062 -43.38 -36.91 -24.82
CA GLU A 1062 -44.46 -37.78 -25.27
C GLU A 1062 -44.49 -37.93 -26.80
N LEU A 1063 -44.11 -36.89 -27.55
CA LEU A 1063 -43.91 -36.96 -28.99
C LEU A 1063 -42.72 -37.86 -29.35
N ALA A 1064 -41.60 -37.78 -28.61
CA ALA A 1064 -40.46 -38.66 -28.79
C ALA A 1064 -40.81 -40.13 -28.47
N ARG A 1065 -41.62 -40.37 -27.42
CA ARG A 1065 -42.17 -41.71 -27.14
C ARG A 1065 -43.08 -42.21 -28.26
N LEU A 1066 -43.96 -41.36 -28.79
CA LEU A 1066 -44.85 -41.72 -29.90
C LEU A 1066 -44.05 -42.04 -31.18
N GLU A 1067 -43.01 -41.27 -31.48
CA GLU A 1067 -42.11 -41.51 -32.60
C GLU A 1067 -41.38 -42.85 -32.48
N SER A 1068 -40.82 -43.16 -31.31
CA SER A 1068 -40.19 -44.46 -31.04
C SER A 1068 -41.17 -45.63 -31.21
N VAL A 1069 -42.40 -45.51 -30.69
CA VAL A 1069 -43.44 -46.54 -30.86
C VAL A 1069 -43.85 -46.72 -32.32
N MET A 1070 -43.90 -45.64 -33.10
CA MET A 1070 -44.23 -45.69 -34.52
C MET A 1070 -43.12 -46.33 -35.37
N LEU A 1071 -41.85 -46.10 -35.03
CA LEU A 1071 -40.72 -46.69 -35.73
C LEU A 1071 -40.62 -48.22 -35.49
N ASP A 1072 -41.04 -48.69 -34.32
CA ASP A 1072 -41.04 -50.11 -33.95
C ASP A 1072 -42.31 -50.86 -34.39
N ALA A 1073 -43.41 -50.15 -34.68
CA ALA A 1073 -44.66 -50.75 -35.10
C ALA A 1073 -44.61 -51.22 -36.58
N ARG A 1074 -45.15 -52.43 -36.84
CA ARG A 1074 -45.38 -52.93 -38.22
C ARG A 1074 -46.88 -53.14 -38.50
N PRO A 1075 -47.64 -52.05 -38.68
CA PRO A 1075 -49.07 -52.13 -38.97
C PRO A 1075 -49.32 -52.70 -40.39
N ASP A 1076 -50.49 -53.31 -40.60
CA ASP A 1076 -50.96 -53.62 -41.94
C ASP A 1076 -51.43 -52.35 -42.69
N ASP A 1077 -51.61 -52.42 -44.02
CA ASP A 1077 -51.95 -51.26 -44.85
C ASP A 1077 -53.24 -50.54 -44.40
N ALA A 1078 -54.20 -51.26 -43.82
CA ALA A 1078 -55.45 -50.69 -43.33
C ALA A 1078 -55.30 -50.00 -41.96
N GLU A 1079 -54.39 -50.50 -41.13
CA GLU A 1079 -54.01 -49.93 -39.85
C GLU A 1079 -53.10 -48.70 -40.03
N ALA A 1080 -52.14 -48.75 -40.95
CA ALA A 1080 -51.29 -47.62 -41.33
C ALA A 1080 -52.12 -46.41 -41.81
N ALA A 1081 -53.08 -46.63 -42.70
CA ALA A 1081 -53.98 -45.57 -43.19
C ALA A 1081 -54.85 -44.94 -42.08
N ARG A 1082 -55.23 -45.72 -41.06
CA ARG A 1082 -55.99 -45.22 -39.91
C ARG A 1082 -55.13 -44.42 -38.94
N ILE A 1083 -53.89 -44.85 -38.69
CA ILE A 1083 -52.92 -44.11 -37.87
C ILE A 1083 -52.61 -42.77 -38.52
N GLU A 1084 -52.33 -42.77 -39.83
CA GLU A 1084 -52.01 -41.56 -40.58
C GLU A 1084 -53.18 -40.55 -40.59
N SER A 1085 -54.41 -41.01 -40.81
CA SER A 1085 -55.60 -40.15 -40.74
C SER A 1085 -55.79 -39.52 -39.36
N ARG A 1086 -55.46 -40.26 -38.28
CA ARG A 1086 -55.63 -39.80 -36.91
C ARG A 1086 -54.56 -38.78 -36.51
N LEU A 1087 -53.32 -38.96 -36.97
CA LEU A 1087 -52.23 -38.00 -36.78
C LEU A 1087 -52.51 -36.69 -37.53
N ARG A 1088 -52.97 -36.75 -38.78
CA ARG A 1088 -53.38 -35.54 -39.53
C ARG A 1088 -54.52 -34.79 -38.85
N ALA A 1089 -55.49 -35.50 -38.26
CA ALA A 1089 -56.58 -34.88 -37.51
C ALA A 1089 -56.09 -34.22 -36.20
N LEU A 1090 -55.07 -34.80 -35.55
CA LEU A 1090 -54.44 -34.25 -34.34
C LEU A 1090 -53.67 -32.97 -34.65
N VAL A 1091 -52.87 -32.98 -35.73
CA VAL A 1091 -52.17 -31.79 -36.24
C VAL A 1091 -53.16 -30.69 -36.65
N GLY A 1092 -54.24 -31.05 -37.36
CA GLY A 1092 -55.28 -30.10 -37.75
C GLY A 1092 -55.94 -29.40 -36.56
N LYS A 1093 -56.30 -30.15 -35.51
CA LYS A 1093 -56.85 -29.59 -34.27
C LYS A 1093 -55.84 -28.70 -33.53
N TRP A 1094 -54.57 -29.10 -33.50
CA TRP A 1094 -53.51 -28.30 -32.89
C TRP A 1094 -53.37 -26.95 -33.60
N SER A 1095 -53.35 -26.94 -34.93
CA SER A 1095 -53.27 -25.72 -35.75
C SER A 1095 -54.51 -24.84 -35.65
N GLU A 1096 -55.71 -25.40 -35.50
CA GLU A 1096 -56.94 -24.62 -35.25
C GLU A 1096 -56.93 -23.96 -33.86
N THR A 1097 -56.33 -24.61 -32.86
CA THR A 1097 -56.31 -24.12 -31.48
C THR A 1097 -55.24 -23.03 -31.25
N HIS A 1098 -54.16 -23.04 -32.03
CA HIS A 1098 -52.99 -22.16 -31.85
C HIS A 1098 -52.81 -21.11 -32.96
N ARG A 1099 -53.74 -20.99 -33.92
CA ARG A 1099 -53.77 -19.86 -34.86
C ARG A 1099 -54.46 -18.66 -34.23
N GLY A 1100 -53.67 -17.84 -33.56
CA GLY A 1100 -54.07 -16.54 -33.07
C GLY A 1100 -52.85 -15.68 -32.79
N VAL A 1101 -52.28 -15.08 -33.85
CA VAL A 1101 -51.64 -13.76 -33.98
C VAL A 1101 -50.81 -13.76 -35.28
N ASP A 1102 -51.02 -12.72 -36.09
CA ASP A 1102 -50.41 -12.37 -37.38
C ASP A 1102 -50.63 -13.26 -38.62
N SER A 1103 -51.78 -13.03 -39.25
CA SER A 1103 -52.12 -13.48 -40.60
C SER A 1103 -51.97 -12.36 -41.65
N SER A 1104 -50.77 -11.77 -41.81
CA SER A 1104 -50.50 -10.87 -42.94
C SER A 1104 -49.29 -11.23 -43.81
N GLU A 1105 -48.40 -12.12 -43.37
CA GLU A 1105 -47.25 -12.55 -44.19
C GLU A 1105 -47.47 -13.91 -44.89
N ALA A 1106 -48.25 -14.82 -44.29
CA ALA A 1106 -48.46 -16.16 -44.85
C ALA A 1106 -49.31 -16.18 -46.14
N ASP A 1107 -50.19 -15.19 -46.34
CA ASP A 1107 -51.02 -15.09 -47.55
C ASP A 1107 -50.26 -14.47 -48.73
N ALA A 1108 -49.15 -13.76 -48.49
CA ALA A 1108 -48.30 -13.22 -49.54
C ALA A 1108 -47.45 -14.31 -50.23
N LEU A 1109 -46.97 -15.30 -49.45
CA LEU A 1109 -46.15 -16.40 -49.97
C LEU A 1109 -46.96 -17.40 -50.80
N ALA A 1110 -48.25 -17.56 -50.52
CA ALA A 1110 -49.15 -18.45 -51.25
C ALA A 1110 -49.67 -17.86 -52.57
N ALA A 1111 -49.56 -16.55 -52.76
CA ALA A 1111 -50.02 -15.83 -53.95
C ALA A 1111 -48.88 -15.37 -54.88
N ALA A 1112 -47.62 -15.51 -54.43
CA ALA A 1112 -46.44 -15.13 -55.21
C ALA A 1112 -46.28 -16.02 -56.45
N THR A 1113 -46.04 -15.37 -57.59
CA THR A 1113 -45.69 -16.05 -58.83
C THR A 1113 -44.26 -16.59 -58.78
N ALA A 1114 -43.94 -17.56 -59.62
CA ALA A 1114 -42.61 -18.19 -59.63
C ALA A 1114 -41.48 -17.16 -59.81
N ASP A 1115 -41.71 -16.10 -60.61
CA ASP A 1115 -40.74 -15.05 -60.85
C ASP A 1115 -40.52 -14.17 -59.60
N GLU A 1116 -41.56 -13.90 -58.80
CA GLU A 1116 -41.46 -13.12 -57.55
C GLU A 1116 -40.73 -13.90 -56.44
N LEU A 1117 -40.86 -15.23 -56.43
CA LEU A 1117 -40.10 -16.11 -55.52
C LEU A 1117 -38.61 -16.17 -55.87
N PHE A 1118 -38.25 -16.06 -57.16
CA PHE A 1118 -36.85 -16.01 -57.59
C PHE A 1118 -36.20 -14.66 -57.28
N ASP A 1119 -36.92 -13.54 -57.41
CA ASP A 1119 -36.41 -12.21 -57.04
C ASP A 1119 -36.16 -12.10 -55.51
N MET A 1120 -37.03 -12.69 -54.68
CA MET A 1120 -36.84 -12.71 -53.21
C MET A 1120 -35.63 -13.57 -52.79
N LEU A 1121 -35.31 -14.63 -53.53
CA LEU A 1121 -34.13 -15.49 -53.31
C LEU A 1121 -32.83 -14.85 -53.82
N ASP A 1122 -32.87 -14.09 -54.91
CA ASP A 1122 -31.71 -13.40 -55.49
C ASP A 1122 -31.27 -12.19 -54.65
N ASP A 1123 -32.18 -11.55 -53.90
CA ASP A 1123 -31.84 -10.47 -52.98
C ASP A 1123 -31.24 -11.00 -51.66
N GLU A 1124 -31.66 -12.18 -51.17
CA GLU A 1124 -31.05 -12.84 -50.01
C GLU A 1124 -29.63 -13.39 -50.29
N LEU A 1125 -29.32 -13.70 -51.55
CA LEU A 1125 -28.00 -14.18 -51.98
C LEU A 1125 -26.99 -13.05 -52.25
N LYS A 1126 -27.43 -11.79 -52.36
CA LYS A 1126 -26.52 -10.63 -52.51
C LYS A 1126 -26.00 -10.08 -51.18
N ASP A 1127 -26.66 -10.41 -50.07
CA ASP A 1127 -26.27 -10.01 -48.71
C ASP A 1127 -25.49 -11.09 -47.94
N ARG A 1128 -24.89 -12.07 -48.64
CA ARG A 1128 -23.94 -13.04 -48.07
C ARG A 1128 -22.54 -12.97 -48.66
#